data_AF-A0A3N9MQL1-F1
#
_entry.id   AF-A0A3N9MQL1-F1
#
_cell.length_a   1.000
_cell.length_b   1.000
_cell.length_c   1.000
_cell.angle_alpha   90.00
_cell.angle_beta   90.00
_cell.angle_gamma   90.00
#
_symmetry.space_group_name_H-M   'P 1'
#
loop_
_entity.id
_entity.type
_entity.pdbx_description
1 polymer ?
#
loop_
_entity_poly.entity_id
_entity_poly.type
_entity_poly.pdbx_seq_one_letter_code
_entity_poly.pdbx_strand_id
1 'polypeptide(L)'
;MIDFIFTIRYKGGLTMSRWKMVGLIFLSIALIMTSKVSADDNFERWGSPRDYQHVMLNGEFIDGFLGLPVNEIFAYSYDAAQNEWKQVPLQIDERDDSSHVFVPNPNKILDNRDLILFMARDMGDQVEGDYVWIEDESSRSSSRFEITVGDATEPGAQAYLYLYHSTTLQDTVQGYMQYTEAETGKGNDIITAAGYEERHTDLGIPNSLMIPEANGGSNIDLIDRLKIRLKAFAFIVELDETEEFLRDPTIEYRTGKVRITRRISFVAYLFGQPTLPFTIPMTYYPYSATAELSFNLSVSGVDVSHFRQSIDLSPEARGMMFYNNFNLDVLIDGLPDEVDKSLVFETEGRNNWQLVTGESGSMLNMYMLASEGDTRLYFYDDSSGGTGDGRLDTGDMQSWGDIGVLKTGESLKSLGVPYTTYYLPRNQDPAAMPGFEEKYRTPFVIVRKSQTYQEPIHVLVSAPNITAPALSNFNLPIQIDDVTGLGIKSVKMSLSYDTSLLQFSGVTTANTIATAWVNYDVTLKDNGIDIEISGNTSLSGSGDFVFIEYKAIGIVGDTTTIDIHDVRFNVLSVAAETANGFVKITSPIVVLTLPDTTAASLDTILVPVKISEVAGKEVKSVNMMISFDPTVLDAVSISTTNTLVSGWTNIAFNDFSNRSHIIMSGSNALSEDGTLINIKYAVNGADGSGTTLAFMTAIFNTGSPVVVKNNGYLSVEGVIPVELASFAATEVKGDVILNWQTLSESNNYGFQIERKNSEGVTWSSIGFVKGHGTSQTPREYTYIDRPAAASTYFYRLKQVDFDGSFAYSPEAKVTLSVPDNFMLAQNYPNPFNPVTHIDYELPDIGGSEMQVELAIYNLLGEKIRTLVSEKRSAGYHSETWDGKDDSGNRVTTGIYVYRLKAGEFVSTRRMAYLK
;
A
#
# COMPACT_ATOMS: atom_id res chain seq x y z
N MET A 1 -10.66 -2.03 -61.10
CA MET A 1 -10.13 -2.33 -62.45
C MET A 1 -9.68 -3.78 -62.42
N ILE A 2 -10.17 -4.59 -63.36
CA ILE A 2 -10.04 -6.05 -63.52
C ILE A 2 -11.06 -6.89 -62.74
N ASP A 3 -12.08 -7.32 -63.51
CA ASP A 3 -13.11 -8.30 -63.22
C ASP A 3 -12.57 -9.75 -63.19
N PHE A 4 -13.19 -10.61 -62.38
CA PHE A 4 -13.51 -11.97 -62.82
C PHE A 4 -14.89 -12.38 -62.32
N ILE A 5 -15.72 -12.76 -63.28
CA ILE A 5 -17.12 -13.16 -63.17
C ILE A 5 -17.20 -14.65 -62.84
N PHE A 6 -18.08 -15.03 -61.89
CA PHE A 6 -18.78 -16.31 -61.98
C PHE A 6 -20.28 -16.11 -61.76
N THR A 7 -21.03 -16.58 -62.75
CA THR A 7 -22.50 -16.60 -62.82
C THR A 7 -22.99 -17.98 -62.42
N ILE A 8 -23.95 -18.07 -61.50
CA ILE A 8 -24.90 -19.18 -61.44
C ILE A 8 -26.31 -18.59 -61.31
N ARG A 9 -27.10 -18.75 -62.39
CA ARG A 9 -28.55 -18.52 -62.44
C ARG A 9 -29.26 -19.76 -61.91
N TYR A 10 -30.44 -19.62 -61.28
CA TYR A 10 -31.64 -20.36 -61.71
C TYR A 10 -32.97 -19.76 -61.19
N LYS A 11 -33.81 -19.42 -62.18
CA LYS A 11 -35.30 -19.41 -62.32
C LYS A 11 -36.25 -18.66 -61.35
N GLY A 12 -36.69 -17.48 -61.83
CA GLY A 12 -38.06 -16.91 -61.81
C GLY A 12 -38.53 -16.29 -60.48
N GLY A 13 -38.58 -14.97 -60.25
CA GLY A 13 -39.04 -13.83 -61.08
C GLY A 13 -40.52 -13.55 -60.73
N LEU A 14 -40.91 -12.55 -59.94
CA LEU A 14 -40.59 -11.11 -60.00
C LEU A 14 -40.71 -10.41 -58.62
N THR A 15 -39.69 -9.58 -58.31
CA THR A 15 -39.67 -8.23 -57.65
C THR A 15 -40.42 -8.00 -56.32
N MET A 16 -39.81 -7.50 -55.23
CA MET A 16 -38.93 -6.31 -55.12
C MET A 16 -37.89 -6.46 -53.96
N SER A 17 -36.86 -5.59 -54.00
CA SER A 17 -35.52 -5.64 -53.41
C SER A 17 -35.32 -5.85 -51.89
N ARG A 18 -34.25 -6.60 -51.54
CA ARG A 18 -33.63 -6.69 -50.21
C ARG A 18 -32.13 -6.23 -50.21
N TRP A 19 -31.75 -5.39 -49.22
CA TRP A 19 -30.56 -5.42 -48.31
C TRP A 19 -29.16 -4.94 -48.79
N LYS A 20 -28.58 -3.91 -48.12
CA LYS A 20 -27.52 -3.84 -47.04
C LYS A 20 -26.08 -4.12 -47.56
N MET A 21 -24.96 -3.51 -47.15
CA MET A 21 -24.46 -2.81 -45.94
C MET A 21 -23.11 -2.14 -46.37
N VAL A 22 -22.56 -1.03 -45.84
CA VAL A 22 -21.69 -0.89 -44.65
C VAL A 22 -21.14 0.55 -44.67
N GLY A 23 -21.17 1.26 -43.55
CA GLY A 23 -20.55 2.58 -43.39
C GLY A 23 -21.27 3.40 -42.32
N LEU A 24 -20.76 3.29 -41.09
CA LEU A 24 -21.18 3.92 -39.84
C LEU A 24 -21.89 5.27 -39.99
N ILE A 25 -23.06 5.40 -39.33
CA ILE A 25 -23.50 6.54 -38.49
C ILE A 25 -25.00 6.30 -38.10
N PHE A 26 -25.30 6.44 -36.81
CA PHE A 26 -26.58 6.28 -36.07
C PHE A 26 -27.06 4.87 -35.72
N LEU A 27 -26.94 4.53 -34.43
CA LEU A 27 -27.70 3.47 -33.75
C LEU A 27 -28.44 4.09 -32.55
N SER A 28 -29.75 4.15 -32.64
CA SER A 28 -30.67 4.42 -31.52
C SER A 28 -31.87 3.49 -31.65
N ILE A 29 -32.05 2.66 -30.61
CA ILE A 29 -33.26 1.93 -30.17
C ILE A 29 -33.57 0.55 -30.81
N ALA A 30 -33.60 -0.43 -29.90
CA ALA A 30 -34.32 -1.71 -29.90
C ALA A 30 -33.85 -2.84 -30.84
N LEU A 31 -32.88 -3.63 -30.37
CA LEU A 31 -32.97 -5.08 -30.49
C LEU A 31 -32.58 -5.72 -29.15
N ILE A 32 -33.58 -6.35 -28.55
CA ILE A 32 -33.54 -7.28 -27.44
C ILE A 32 -32.47 -8.34 -27.75
N MET A 33 -31.29 -8.20 -27.14
CA MET A 33 -30.52 -9.37 -26.78
C MET A 33 -31.15 -9.89 -25.50
N THR A 34 -31.72 -11.08 -25.60
CA THR A 34 -31.97 -11.96 -24.47
C THR A 34 -30.68 -12.08 -23.67
N SER A 35 -30.50 -11.22 -22.67
CA SER A 35 -29.77 -11.65 -21.50
C SER A 35 -30.54 -12.86 -21.01
N LYS A 36 -29.92 -14.03 -21.15
CA LYS A 36 -30.05 -14.97 -20.05
C LYS A 36 -29.55 -14.18 -18.85
N VAL A 37 -30.49 -13.60 -18.10
CA VAL A 37 -30.29 -13.39 -16.67
C VAL A 37 -30.14 -14.81 -16.16
N SER A 38 -28.92 -15.35 -16.21
CA SER A 38 -28.54 -16.29 -15.17
C SER A 38 -28.78 -15.50 -13.89
N ALA A 39 -29.62 -16.02 -13.01
CA ALA A 39 -29.48 -15.72 -11.60
C ALA A 39 -27.97 -15.83 -11.33
N ASP A 40 -27.34 -14.73 -10.94
CA ASP A 40 -25.98 -14.78 -10.45
C ASP A 40 -26.02 -15.65 -9.20
N ASP A 41 -25.71 -16.93 -9.36
CA ASP A 41 -25.59 -17.96 -8.30
C ASP A 41 -24.49 -17.60 -7.25
N ASN A 42 -23.92 -16.40 -7.29
CA ASN A 42 -22.84 -15.94 -6.43
C ASN A 42 -23.30 -15.08 -5.23
N PHE A 43 -24.61 -14.84 -5.07
CA PHE A 43 -25.14 -13.92 -4.04
C PHE A 43 -25.86 -14.59 -2.86
N GLU A 44 -25.92 -15.92 -2.78
CA GLU A 44 -26.45 -16.59 -1.58
C GLU A 44 -25.46 -16.47 -0.41
N ARG A 45 -25.55 -15.37 0.36
CA ARG A 45 -24.72 -15.15 1.55
C ARG A 45 -25.33 -15.81 2.78
N TRP A 46 -26.64 -15.62 2.98
CA TRP A 46 -27.40 -16.25 4.06
C TRP A 46 -28.44 -17.26 3.56
N GLY A 47 -28.53 -17.43 2.24
CA GLY A 47 -29.46 -18.32 1.57
C GLY A 47 -30.89 -17.77 1.51
N SER A 48 -31.66 -18.31 0.57
CA SER A 48 -33.08 -17.97 0.44
C SER A 48 -33.88 -18.33 1.70
N PRO A 49 -34.80 -17.48 2.16
CA PRO A 49 -35.15 -16.15 1.62
C PRO A 49 -34.56 -14.99 2.45
N ARG A 50 -33.53 -15.25 3.27
CA ARG A 50 -32.88 -14.22 4.10
C ARG A 50 -32.22 -13.15 3.24
N ASP A 51 -31.63 -13.54 2.11
CA ASP A 51 -31.08 -12.59 1.12
C ASP A 51 -32.16 -11.68 0.50
N TYR A 52 -33.41 -12.12 0.48
CA TYR A 52 -34.56 -11.37 -0.03
C TYR A 52 -35.22 -10.45 0.99
N GLN A 53 -34.70 -10.38 2.23
CA GLN A 53 -35.20 -9.44 3.23
C GLN A 53 -34.62 -8.05 3.02
N HIS A 54 -35.47 -7.04 3.29
CA HIS A 54 -35.04 -5.66 3.34
C HIS A 54 -34.30 -5.40 4.66
N VAL A 55 -33.43 -4.40 4.64
CA VAL A 55 -32.81 -3.83 5.83
C VAL A 55 -33.40 -2.44 6.04
N MET A 56 -33.79 -2.14 7.28
CA MET A 56 -34.41 -0.86 7.64
C MET A 56 -33.69 -0.26 8.84
N LEU A 57 -33.28 1.01 8.70
CA LEU A 57 -32.58 1.78 9.73
C LEU A 57 -33.33 3.10 9.97
N ASN A 58 -33.22 3.67 11.17
CA ASN A 58 -33.63 5.06 11.40
C ASN A 58 -32.49 6.02 11.02
N GLY A 59 -32.81 7.26 10.65
CA GLY A 59 -31.82 8.28 10.30
C GLY A 59 -30.82 8.59 11.43
N GLU A 60 -31.21 8.40 12.70
CA GLU A 60 -30.28 8.47 13.84
C GLU A 60 -29.08 7.51 13.69
N PHE A 61 -29.24 6.39 12.99
CA PHE A 61 -28.18 5.43 12.73
C PHE A 61 -27.07 5.97 11.83
N ILE A 62 -27.31 7.06 11.12
CA ILE A 62 -26.30 7.80 10.35
C ILE A 62 -26.33 9.28 10.74
N ASP A 63 -26.34 9.55 12.05
CA ASP A 63 -26.33 10.88 12.67
C ASP A 63 -25.47 11.96 11.98
N GLY A 64 -24.31 11.61 11.43
CA GLY A 64 -23.45 12.51 10.67
C GLY A 64 -24.04 13.05 9.35
N PHE A 65 -25.13 12.46 8.85
CA PHE A 65 -25.87 12.91 7.67
C PHE A 65 -27.16 13.68 8.00
N LEU A 66 -27.48 13.88 9.29
CA LEU A 66 -28.69 14.62 9.67
C LEU A 66 -28.65 16.06 9.14
N GLY A 67 -29.78 16.51 8.60
CA GLY A 67 -29.92 17.84 7.98
C GLY A 67 -29.52 17.90 6.51
N LEU A 68 -29.05 16.80 5.92
CA LEU A 68 -28.71 16.74 4.49
C LEU A 68 -29.94 16.43 3.61
N PRO A 69 -29.97 16.91 2.36
CA PRO A 69 -30.99 16.50 1.39
C PRO A 69 -30.92 14.99 1.13
N VAL A 70 -32.08 14.31 1.20
CA VAL A 70 -32.12 12.83 1.03
C VAL A 70 -31.67 12.38 -0.37
N ASN A 71 -31.75 13.25 -1.38
CA ASN A 71 -31.30 12.99 -2.75
C ASN A 71 -29.78 13.19 -2.96
N GLU A 72 -29.05 13.60 -1.93
CA GLU A 72 -27.59 13.69 -1.92
C GLU A 72 -26.96 12.51 -1.15
N ILE A 73 -27.76 11.56 -0.69
CA ILE A 73 -27.31 10.35 0.02
C ILE A 73 -27.41 9.16 -0.92
N PHE A 74 -26.30 8.45 -1.09
CA PHE A 74 -26.18 7.33 -2.02
C PHE A 74 -25.65 6.08 -1.31
N ALA A 75 -26.16 4.92 -1.71
CA ALA A 75 -25.69 3.63 -1.24
C ALA A 75 -24.84 2.94 -2.29
N TYR A 76 -23.75 2.31 -1.84
CA TYR A 76 -22.87 1.51 -2.68
C TYR A 76 -22.51 0.20 -1.99
N SER A 77 -22.33 -0.84 -2.79
CA SER A 77 -21.59 -2.05 -2.43
C SER A 77 -20.22 -2.06 -3.09
N TYR A 78 -19.31 -2.83 -2.50
CA TYR A 78 -17.95 -2.98 -2.98
C TYR A 78 -17.71 -4.43 -3.40
N ASP A 79 -17.14 -4.63 -4.59
CA ASP A 79 -16.65 -5.92 -5.07
C ASP A 79 -15.13 -5.95 -4.86
N ALA A 80 -14.66 -6.73 -3.87
CA ALA A 80 -13.25 -6.79 -3.55
C ALA A 80 -12.42 -7.55 -4.60
N ALA A 81 -13.04 -8.45 -5.36
CA ALA A 81 -12.36 -9.21 -6.41
C ALA A 81 -12.08 -8.36 -7.65
N GLN A 82 -12.99 -7.43 -7.96
CA GLN A 82 -12.87 -6.53 -9.11
C GLN A 82 -12.30 -5.15 -8.74
N ASN A 83 -12.27 -4.82 -7.44
CA ASN A 83 -11.92 -3.49 -6.94
C ASN A 83 -12.85 -2.41 -7.53
N GLU A 84 -14.16 -2.70 -7.53
CA GLU A 84 -15.18 -1.86 -8.13
C GLU A 84 -16.28 -1.49 -7.14
N TRP A 85 -16.82 -0.28 -7.30
CA TRP A 85 -17.96 0.22 -6.54
C TRP A 85 -19.24 0.13 -7.37
N LYS A 86 -20.28 -0.47 -6.81
CA LYS A 86 -21.59 -0.59 -7.45
C LYS A 86 -22.64 0.19 -6.67
N GLN A 87 -23.30 1.14 -7.32
CA GLN A 87 -24.41 1.86 -6.68
C GLN A 87 -25.56 0.88 -6.41
N VAL A 88 -26.24 1.03 -5.28
CA VAL A 88 -27.32 0.16 -4.79
C VAL A 88 -28.62 0.98 -4.67
N PRO A 89 -29.79 0.42 -5.04
CA PRO A 89 -31.06 1.10 -4.82
C PRO A 89 -31.28 1.42 -3.33
N LEU A 90 -31.39 2.71 -3.03
CA LEU A 90 -31.65 3.25 -1.70
C LEU A 90 -33.01 3.95 -1.70
N GLN A 91 -33.73 3.82 -0.60
CA GLN A 91 -34.94 4.59 -0.34
C GLN A 91 -34.87 5.20 1.05
N ILE A 92 -35.20 6.49 1.14
CA ILE A 92 -35.32 7.21 2.42
C ILE A 92 -36.77 7.72 2.51
N ASP A 93 -37.51 7.17 3.47
CA ASP A 93 -38.91 7.50 3.71
C ASP A 93 -39.03 8.46 4.91
N GLU A 94 -39.66 9.61 4.69
CA GLU A 94 -39.88 10.60 5.75
C GLU A 94 -40.92 10.12 6.78
N ARG A 95 -40.64 10.36 8.06
CA ARG A 95 -41.50 9.91 9.17
C ARG A 95 -41.79 11.01 10.19
N ASP A 96 -43.06 11.18 10.55
CA ASP A 96 -43.48 12.18 11.54
C ASP A 96 -43.44 11.69 13.00
N ASP A 97 -43.79 12.59 13.95
CA ASP A 97 -43.86 12.31 15.40
C ASP A 97 -44.93 11.28 15.77
N SER A 98 -45.92 11.07 14.91
CA SER A 98 -46.95 10.04 15.09
C SER A 98 -46.52 8.71 14.48
N SER A 99 -45.25 8.60 14.10
CA SER A 99 -44.61 7.42 13.52
C SER A 99 -45.15 7.05 12.13
N HIS A 100 -45.89 7.95 11.49
CA HIS A 100 -46.52 7.73 10.19
C HIS A 100 -45.56 8.08 9.05
N VAL A 101 -45.54 7.22 8.04
CA VAL A 101 -44.76 7.40 6.79
C VAL A 101 -45.52 8.28 5.77
N PHE A 102 -46.84 8.44 5.96
CA PHE A 102 -47.67 9.32 5.16
C PHE A 102 -47.62 10.77 5.66
N VAL A 103 -46.45 11.42 5.55
CA VAL A 103 -46.23 12.79 6.02
C VAL A 103 -46.70 13.84 5.01
N PRO A 104 -47.71 14.68 5.30
CA PRO A 104 -48.14 15.73 4.37
C PRO A 104 -47.00 16.71 4.06
N ASN A 105 -46.62 16.83 2.78
CA ASN A 105 -45.48 17.64 2.30
C ASN A 105 -44.13 17.26 2.93
N PRO A 106 -43.52 16.15 2.49
CA PRO A 106 -42.21 15.75 2.99
C PRO A 106 -41.18 16.87 2.78
N ASN A 107 -40.42 17.21 3.83
CA ASN A 107 -39.33 18.18 3.81
C ASN A 107 -38.13 17.73 2.96
N LYS A 108 -38.00 16.41 2.70
CA LYS A 108 -36.89 15.78 1.93
C LYS A 108 -35.49 16.04 2.51
N ILE A 109 -35.40 16.27 3.81
CA ILE A 109 -34.17 16.45 4.56
C ILE A 109 -34.09 15.31 5.57
N LEU A 110 -32.94 14.62 5.61
CA LEU A 110 -32.76 13.51 6.54
C LEU A 110 -32.85 13.99 7.98
N ASP A 111 -33.81 13.45 8.74
CA ASP A 111 -33.91 13.61 10.19
C ASP A 111 -33.75 12.27 10.93
N ASN A 112 -33.78 12.30 12.26
CA ASN A 112 -33.48 11.13 13.08
C ASN A 112 -34.57 10.04 13.02
N ARG A 113 -35.79 10.37 12.58
CA ARG A 113 -36.95 9.47 12.49
C ARG A 113 -37.11 8.83 11.12
N ASP A 114 -36.52 9.43 10.09
CA ASP A 114 -36.60 8.93 8.72
C ASP A 114 -36.12 7.49 8.62
N LEU A 115 -36.74 6.73 7.71
CA LEU A 115 -36.42 5.33 7.50
C LEU A 115 -35.52 5.19 6.28
N ILE A 116 -34.39 4.49 6.44
CA ILE A 116 -33.43 4.20 5.39
C ILE A 116 -33.59 2.72 5.03
N LEU A 117 -33.88 2.44 3.76
CA LEU A 117 -34.22 1.12 3.26
C LEU A 117 -33.32 0.71 2.08
N PHE A 118 -32.85 -0.53 2.12
CA PHE A 118 -32.10 -1.21 1.06
C PHE A 118 -32.30 -2.73 1.18
N MET A 119 -31.83 -3.50 0.18
CA MET A 119 -31.95 -4.96 0.20
C MET A 119 -30.65 -5.64 0.65
N ALA A 120 -30.77 -6.67 1.48
CA ALA A 120 -29.60 -7.40 2.00
C ALA A 120 -28.76 -8.04 0.87
N ARG A 121 -29.42 -8.61 -0.15
CA ARG A 121 -28.77 -9.17 -1.35
C ARG A 121 -27.87 -8.24 -2.15
N ASP A 122 -28.02 -6.92 -2.03
CA ASP A 122 -27.24 -5.96 -2.84
C ASP A 122 -25.96 -5.50 -2.13
N MET A 123 -25.78 -5.92 -0.88
CA MET A 123 -24.61 -5.61 -0.08
C MET A 123 -23.39 -6.40 -0.59
N GLY A 124 -22.21 -5.82 -0.40
CA GLY A 124 -20.95 -6.33 -0.92
C GLY A 124 -19.96 -6.74 0.16
N ASP A 125 -18.70 -6.67 -0.21
CA ASP A 125 -17.55 -7.04 0.61
C ASP A 125 -17.08 -5.88 1.49
N GLN A 126 -16.33 -6.23 2.54
CA GLN A 126 -15.68 -5.23 3.37
C GLN A 126 -14.53 -4.57 2.60
N VAL A 127 -14.45 -3.25 2.72
CA VAL A 127 -13.33 -2.44 2.27
C VAL A 127 -12.24 -2.44 3.32
N GLU A 128 -11.03 -2.84 2.92
CA GLU A 128 -9.84 -2.69 3.75
C GLU A 128 -9.23 -1.29 3.57
N GLY A 129 -9.31 -0.46 4.62
CA GLY A 129 -8.68 0.86 4.69
C GLY A 129 -9.62 2.05 4.41
N ASP A 130 -9.25 3.21 4.95
CA ASP A 130 -10.08 4.43 4.95
C ASP A 130 -9.84 5.34 3.72
N TYR A 131 -9.02 4.88 2.77
CA TYR A 131 -8.63 5.60 1.55
C TYR A 131 -9.26 5.01 0.27
N VAL A 132 -9.71 3.75 0.29
CA VAL A 132 -10.50 3.16 -0.80
C VAL A 132 -11.87 3.83 -0.75
N TRP A 133 -12.21 4.60 -1.76
CA TRP A 133 -13.40 5.47 -1.77
C TRP A 133 -14.02 5.45 -3.16
N ILE A 134 -15.29 5.85 -3.29
CA ILE A 134 -15.88 6.06 -4.61
C ILE A 134 -15.13 7.19 -5.35
N GLU A 135 -15.10 7.11 -6.69
CA GLU A 135 -14.48 8.12 -7.55
C GLU A 135 -15.36 9.38 -7.66
N ASP A 136 -15.53 10.09 -6.54
CA ASP A 136 -16.29 11.34 -6.46
C ASP A 136 -15.67 12.29 -5.44
N GLU A 137 -15.22 13.46 -5.89
CA GLU A 137 -14.55 14.45 -5.03
C GLU A 137 -15.49 15.00 -3.93
N SER A 138 -16.77 15.27 -4.25
CA SER A 138 -17.72 15.79 -3.26
C SER A 138 -17.89 14.80 -2.10
N SER A 139 -17.87 13.50 -2.37
CA SER A 139 -18.03 12.47 -1.34
C SER A 139 -16.89 12.40 -0.34
N ARG A 140 -15.68 12.84 -0.72
CA ARG A 140 -14.49 12.84 0.16
C ARG A 140 -14.53 13.95 1.21
N SER A 141 -15.40 14.94 1.03
CA SER A 141 -15.57 16.07 1.97
C SER A 141 -16.41 15.73 3.20
N SER A 142 -17.10 14.59 3.18
CA SER A 142 -17.97 14.10 4.26
C SER A 142 -17.51 12.72 4.73
N SER A 143 -17.83 12.35 5.97
CA SER A 143 -17.61 10.97 6.40
C SER A 143 -18.53 10.03 5.60
N ARG A 144 -18.08 8.80 5.33
CA ARG A 144 -18.97 7.72 4.89
C ARG A 144 -19.40 6.88 6.07
N PHE A 145 -20.51 6.16 5.91
CA PHE A 145 -20.92 5.13 6.86
C PHE A 145 -20.79 3.75 6.22
N GLU A 146 -19.95 2.90 6.79
CA GLU A 146 -19.94 1.45 6.54
C GLU A 146 -20.98 0.79 7.44
N ILE A 147 -21.95 0.12 6.83
CA ILE A 147 -23.04 -0.60 7.48
C ILE A 147 -22.76 -2.09 7.30
N THR A 148 -22.44 -2.77 8.40
CA THR A 148 -22.28 -4.21 8.45
C THR A 148 -23.60 -4.84 8.85
N VAL A 149 -24.08 -5.77 8.03
CA VAL A 149 -25.24 -6.61 8.33
C VAL A 149 -24.75 -8.03 8.50
N GLY A 150 -25.14 -8.69 9.58
CA GLY A 150 -24.87 -10.10 9.84
C GLY A 150 -26.11 -10.82 10.37
N ASP A 151 -26.06 -12.15 10.37
CA ASP A 151 -27.14 -12.99 10.88
C ASP A 151 -26.70 -13.76 12.13
N ALA A 152 -27.47 -13.66 13.21
CA ALA A 152 -27.18 -14.36 14.45
C ALA A 152 -27.37 -15.89 14.33
N THR A 153 -28.19 -16.36 13.38
CA THR A 153 -28.35 -17.80 13.11
C THR A 153 -27.20 -18.38 12.28
N GLU A 154 -26.38 -17.53 11.66
CA GLU A 154 -25.23 -17.93 10.84
C GLU A 154 -23.97 -17.15 11.23
N PRO A 155 -23.37 -17.46 12.40
CA PRO A 155 -22.22 -16.72 12.92
C PRO A 155 -21.03 -16.77 11.95
N GLY A 156 -20.73 -15.65 11.31
CA GLY A 156 -19.63 -15.50 10.36
C GLY A 156 -20.06 -14.98 8.98
N ALA A 157 -21.35 -15.10 8.63
CA ALA A 157 -21.87 -14.53 7.39
C ALA A 157 -22.20 -13.04 7.59
N GLN A 158 -21.48 -12.17 6.89
CA GLN A 158 -21.64 -10.71 6.94
C GLN A 158 -21.64 -10.11 5.53
N ALA A 159 -22.33 -8.98 5.38
CA ALA A 159 -22.28 -8.15 4.18
C ALA A 159 -22.18 -6.67 4.54
N TYR A 160 -21.66 -5.88 3.61
CA TYR A 160 -21.29 -4.49 3.83
C TYR A 160 -21.96 -3.57 2.81
N LEU A 161 -22.51 -2.46 3.30
CA LEU A 161 -23.05 -1.37 2.48
C LEU A 161 -22.37 -0.08 2.90
N TYR A 162 -22.13 0.80 1.94
CA TYR A 162 -21.47 2.08 2.17
C TYR A 162 -22.41 3.22 1.79
N LEU A 163 -22.71 4.08 2.75
CA LEU A 163 -23.51 5.29 2.54
C LEU A 163 -22.58 6.49 2.41
N TYR A 164 -22.76 7.23 1.32
CA TYR A 164 -22.01 8.42 0.97
C TYR A 164 -22.94 9.62 0.85
N HIS A 165 -22.47 10.78 1.26
CA HIS A 165 -23.07 12.06 0.93
C HIS A 165 -22.32 12.66 -0.27
N SER A 166 -23.01 13.12 -1.30
CA SER A 166 -22.40 13.81 -2.44
C SER A 166 -23.39 14.77 -3.11
N THR A 167 -22.87 15.92 -3.53
CA THR A 167 -23.64 16.92 -4.29
C THR A 167 -23.47 16.77 -5.81
N THR A 168 -22.56 15.89 -6.25
CA THR A 168 -22.17 15.71 -7.65
C THR A 168 -22.61 14.38 -8.23
N LEU A 169 -22.74 13.35 -7.39
CA LEU A 169 -23.23 12.04 -7.82
C LEU A 169 -24.65 12.14 -8.37
N GLN A 170 -24.92 11.27 -9.34
CA GLN A 170 -26.24 11.07 -9.89
C GLN A 170 -26.75 9.70 -9.47
N ASP A 171 -28.06 9.64 -9.27
CA ASP A 171 -28.73 8.40 -8.98
C ASP A 171 -29.03 7.66 -10.30
N THR A 172 -28.24 6.62 -10.59
CA THR A 172 -28.24 5.92 -11.88
C THR A 172 -28.93 4.55 -11.84
N VAL A 173 -29.24 4.05 -10.64
CA VAL A 173 -29.81 2.72 -10.44
C VAL A 173 -31.34 2.75 -10.50
N GLN A 174 -31.91 1.82 -11.26
CA GLN A 174 -33.36 1.62 -11.25
C GLN A 174 -33.79 0.93 -9.95
N GLY A 175 -34.95 1.33 -9.40
CA GLY A 175 -35.55 0.64 -8.27
C GLY A 175 -36.22 -0.70 -8.65
N TYR A 176 -36.65 -1.42 -7.63
CA TYR A 176 -37.34 -2.71 -7.73
C TYR A 176 -38.86 -2.59 -7.89
N MET A 177 -39.41 -1.44 -7.50
CA MET A 177 -40.85 -1.27 -7.34
C MET A 177 -41.42 -0.28 -8.35
N GLN A 178 -42.56 -0.64 -8.93
CA GLN A 178 -43.36 0.22 -9.78
C GLN A 178 -44.82 0.13 -9.34
N TYR A 179 -45.47 1.30 -9.25
CA TYR A 179 -46.91 1.42 -9.00
C TYR A 179 -47.58 2.00 -10.23
N THR A 180 -48.60 1.33 -10.74
CA THR A 180 -49.43 1.79 -11.84
C THR A 180 -50.83 2.07 -11.31
N GLU A 181 -51.25 3.33 -11.32
CA GLU A 181 -52.60 3.73 -10.93
C GLU A 181 -53.66 3.07 -11.83
N ALA A 182 -54.83 2.81 -11.25
CA ALA A 182 -55.97 2.30 -11.99
C ALA A 182 -56.42 3.26 -13.10
N GLU A 183 -56.72 2.74 -14.30
CA GLU A 183 -57.39 3.54 -15.34
C GLU A 183 -58.75 4.05 -14.83
N THR A 184 -59.05 5.32 -15.09
CA THR A 184 -60.32 5.94 -14.67
C THR A 184 -61.52 5.12 -15.15
N GLY A 185 -62.31 4.60 -14.19
CA GLY A 185 -63.49 3.79 -14.47
C GLY A 185 -63.25 2.29 -14.73
N LYS A 186 -62.02 1.79 -14.54
CA LYS A 186 -61.67 0.36 -14.69
C LYS A 186 -60.95 -0.28 -13.49
N GLY A 187 -60.88 0.42 -12.37
CA GLY A 187 -60.87 -0.21 -11.06
C GLY A 187 -59.64 -0.99 -10.60
N ASN A 188 -58.54 -1.17 -11.34
CA ASN A 188 -57.46 -2.03 -10.83
C ASN A 188 -56.08 -1.35 -10.90
N ASP A 189 -55.50 -1.01 -9.75
CA ASP A 189 -54.09 -0.58 -9.66
C ASP A 189 -53.16 -1.80 -9.57
N ILE A 190 -51.91 -1.61 -10.02
CA ILE A 190 -50.93 -2.69 -10.17
C ILE A 190 -49.65 -2.33 -9.43
N ILE A 191 -49.15 -3.29 -8.66
CA ILE A 191 -47.81 -3.24 -8.07
C ILE A 191 -46.94 -4.27 -8.79
N THR A 192 -45.91 -3.78 -9.46
CA THR A 192 -44.89 -4.62 -10.08
C THR A 192 -43.62 -4.52 -9.24
N ALA A 193 -43.17 -5.65 -8.71
CA ALA A 193 -41.96 -5.81 -7.92
C ALA A 193 -40.96 -6.73 -8.66
N ALA A 194 -39.75 -6.87 -8.14
CA ALA A 194 -38.76 -7.79 -8.72
C ALA A 194 -39.21 -9.26 -8.68
N GLY A 195 -39.97 -9.64 -7.65
CA GLY A 195 -40.37 -11.02 -7.38
C GLY A 195 -41.81 -11.36 -7.72
N TYR A 196 -42.68 -10.37 -7.96
CA TYR A 196 -44.11 -10.57 -8.21
C TYR A 196 -44.77 -9.37 -8.90
N GLU A 197 -45.91 -9.60 -9.53
CA GLU A 197 -46.88 -8.57 -9.93
C GLU A 197 -48.20 -8.85 -9.22
N GLU A 198 -48.73 -7.88 -8.49
CA GLU A 198 -50.02 -7.97 -7.79
C GLU A 198 -50.99 -6.92 -8.33
N ARG A 199 -52.20 -7.35 -8.68
CA ARG A 199 -53.29 -6.46 -9.11
C ARG A 199 -54.37 -6.45 -8.05
N HIS A 200 -55.11 -5.37 -8.04
CA HIS A 200 -56.14 -5.15 -7.03
C HIS A 200 -57.49 -4.85 -7.68
N THR A 201 -58.57 -5.06 -6.94
CA THR A 201 -59.92 -4.63 -7.31
C THR A 201 -60.09 -3.12 -7.16
N ASP A 202 -61.27 -2.61 -7.46
CA ASP A 202 -61.68 -1.22 -7.22
C ASP A 202 -61.79 -0.87 -5.74
N LEU A 203 -61.92 -1.88 -4.89
CA LEU A 203 -61.75 -1.79 -3.44
C LEU A 203 -60.28 -1.72 -3.02
N GLY A 204 -59.33 -1.94 -3.93
CA GLY A 204 -57.90 -1.92 -3.64
C GLY A 204 -57.39 -3.18 -2.92
N ILE A 205 -58.19 -4.24 -2.84
CA ILE A 205 -57.76 -5.53 -2.30
C ILE A 205 -57.23 -6.44 -3.42
N PRO A 206 -56.27 -7.35 -3.15
CA PRO A 206 -55.65 -8.19 -4.18
C PRO A 206 -56.67 -9.09 -4.92
N ASN A 207 -56.54 -9.18 -6.24
CA ASN A 207 -57.34 -10.06 -7.12
C ASN A 207 -56.55 -10.75 -8.24
N SER A 208 -55.23 -10.62 -8.22
CA SER A 208 -54.34 -11.28 -9.16
C SER A 208 -52.94 -11.23 -8.60
N LEU A 209 -52.20 -12.33 -8.74
CA LEU A 209 -50.82 -12.44 -8.29
C LEU A 209 -50.04 -13.34 -9.23
N MET A 210 -49.01 -12.78 -9.85
CA MET A 210 -48.11 -13.51 -10.74
C MET A 210 -46.69 -13.50 -10.19
N ILE A 211 -46.01 -14.65 -10.24
CA ILE A 211 -44.57 -14.75 -9.96
C ILE A 211 -43.84 -14.81 -11.30
N PRO A 212 -43.00 -13.81 -11.64
CA PRO A 212 -42.31 -13.76 -12.92
C PRO A 212 -41.37 -14.93 -13.15
N GLU A 213 -41.20 -15.31 -14.42
CA GLU A 213 -40.16 -16.27 -14.83
C GLU A 213 -38.76 -15.86 -14.36
N ALA A 214 -38.47 -14.56 -14.31
CA ALA A 214 -37.21 -14.01 -13.81
C ALA A 214 -36.97 -14.30 -12.31
N ASN A 215 -38.03 -14.51 -11.53
CA ASN A 215 -37.99 -14.95 -10.13
C ASN A 215 -38.26 -16.47 -9.99
N GLY A 216 -38.18 -17.22 -11.09
CA GLY A 216 -38.37 -18.68 -11.08
C GLY A 216 -39.82 -19.16 -11.06
N GLY A 217 -40.81 -18.27 -11.27
CA GLY A 217 -42.23 -18.62 -11.46
C GLY A 217 -42.60 -18.87 -12.93
N SER A 218 -43.87 -18.67 -13.28
CA SER A 218 -44.42 -18.93 -14.62
C SER A 218 -45.20 -17.78 -15.26
N ASN A 219 -45.28 -16.60 -14.60
CA ASN A 219 -46.19 -15.50 -14.98
C ASN A 219 -47.68 -15.92 -15.06
N ILE A 220 -48.07 -16.98 -14.36
CA ILE A 220 -49.46 -17.41 -14.27
C ILE A 220 -50.09 -16.76 -13.03
N ASP A 221 -51.35 -16.36 -13.17
CA ASP A 221 -52.13 -15.79 -12.07
C ASP A 221 -52.50 -16.88 -11.07
N LEU A 222 -52.07 -16.73 -9.82
CA LEU A 222 -52.22 -17.73 -8.76
C LEU A 222 -53.43 -17.51 -7.86
N ILE A 223 -54.04 -16.33 -7.90
CA ILE A 223 -55.14 -15.97 -7.00
C ILE A 223 -56.30 -15.38 -7.80
N ASP A 224 -57.53 -15.64 -7.37
CA ASP A 224 -58.71 -14.89 -7.85
C ASP A 224 -58.95 -13.66 -6.97
N ARG A 225 -58.87 -13.82 -5.63
CA ARG A 225 -59.25 -12.73 -4.71
C ARG A 225 -58.80 -12.91 -3.27
N LEU A 226 -58.48 -11.80 -2.59
CA LEU A 226 -58.50 -11.73 -1.14
C LEU A 226 -59.95 -11.60 -0.62
N LYS A 227 -60.44 -12.61 0.10
CA LYS A 227 -61.76 -12.66 0.73
C LYS A 227 -61.70 -12.21 2.19
N ILE A 228 -62.59 -11.31 2.59
CA ILE A 228 -62.81 -10.89 3.99
C ILE A 228 -64.26 -11.17 4.33
N ARG A 229 -64.51 -11.93 5.40
CA ARG A 229 -65.87 -12.30 5.78
C ARG A 229 -66.13 -12.10 7.25
N LEU A 230 -67.30 -11.56 7.56
CA LEU A 230 -67.67 -11.15 8.91
C LEU A 230 -69.08 -11.66 9.21
N LYS A 231 -69.28 -12.23 10.40
CA LYS A 231 -70.63 -12.35 10.96
C LYS A 231 -70.70 -11.74 12.33
N ALA A 232 -71.72 -10.92 12.49
CA ALA A 232 -71.95 -10.13 13.68
C ALA A 232 -73.43 -10.16 14.04
N PHE A 233 -73.71 -10.14 15.34
CA PHE A 233 -75.04 -9.92 15.86
C PHE A 233 -75.14 -8.50 16.38
N ALA A 234 -76.14 -7.75 15.89
CA ALA A 234 -76.46 -6.43 16.40
C ALA A 234 -77.93 -6.39 16.83
N PHE A 235 -78.17 -6.22 18.13
CA PHE A 235 -79.51 -6.30 18.74
C PHE A 235 -80.24 -7.63 18.46
N ILE A 236 -81.10 -7.67 17.43
CA ILE A 236 -81.88 -8.86 17.01
C ILE A 236 -81.59 -9.26 15.55
N VAL A 237 -80.66 -8.58 14.88
CA VAL A 237 -80.34 -8.83 13.47
C VAL A 237 -78.96 -9.45 13.37
N GLU A 238 -78.91 -10.54 12.64
CA GLU A 238 -77.68 -11.19 12.21
C GLU A 238 -77.19 -10.52 10.93
N LEU A 239 -75.90 -10.19 10.89
CA LEU A 239 -75.18 -9.70 9.73
C LEU A 239 -74.25 -10.80 9.26
N ASP A 240 -74.30 -11.10 7.97
CA ASP A 240 -73.43 -12.07 7.30
C ASP A 240 -72.89 -11.40 6.03
N GLU A 241 -71.69 -10.84 6.16
CA GLU A 241 -71.14 -9.88 5.22
C GLU A 241 -69.85 -10.44 4.57
N THR A 242 -69.67 -10.15 3.28
CA THR A 242 -68.47 -10.43 2.48
C THR A 242 -67.71 -9.14 2.20
N GLU A 243 -66.53 -9.19 1.59
CA GLU A 243 -65.68 -8.02 1.34
C GLU A 243 -66.40 -6.82 0.67
N GLU A 244 -67.53 -7.07 0.00
CA GLU A 244 -68.47 -6.11 -0.57
C GLU A 244 -69.13 -5.16 0.47
N PHE A 245 -69.04 -5.45 1.78
CA PHE A 245 -69.49 -4.54 2.85
C PHE A 245 -68.56 -3.33 3.02
N LEU A 246 -67.31 -3.45 2.53
CA LEU A 246 -66.35 -2.37 2.46
C LEU A 246 -66.69 -1.48 1.28
N ARG A 247 -66.92 -0.18 1.53
CA ARG A 247 -67.29 0.78 0.48
C ARG A 247 -66.47 2.05 0.59
N ASP A 248 -66.57 2.85 -0.47
CA ASP A 248 -65.95 4.17 -0.60
C ASP A 248 -64.43 4.14 -0.30
N PRO A 249 -63.66 3.25 -0.95
CA PRO A 249 -62.24 3.10 -0.69
C PRO A 249 -61.49 4.40 -1.02
N THR A 250 -60.65 4.84 -0.09
CA THR A 250 -59.64 5.87 -0.32
C THR A 250 -58.27 5.19 -0.27
N ILE A 251 -57.58 5.17 -1.40
CA ILE A 251 -56.25 4.56 -1.52
C ILE A 251 -55.20 5.67 -1.49
N GLU A 252 -54.38 5.67 -0.44
CA GLU A 252 -53.18 6.49 -0.36
C GLU A 252 -51.97 5.59 -0.59
N TYR A 253 -50.99 6.06 -1.35
CA TYR A 253 -49.76 5.31 -1.56
C TYR A 253 -48.52 6.22 -1.60
N ARG A 254 -47.37 5.63 -1.30
CA ARG A 254 -46.03 6.22 -1.55
C ARG A 254 -45.17 5.21 -2.26
N THR A 255 -44.52 5.67 -3.31
CA THR A 255 -43.61 4.87 -4.10
C THR A 255 -42.17 5.19 -3.72
N GLY A 256 -41.30 4.21 -3.92
CA GLY A 256 -39.87 4.38 -3.84
C GLY A 256 -39.17 3.18 -4.47
N LYS A 257 -37.83 3.19 -4.43
CA LYS A 257 -37.03 2.18 -5.12
C LYS A 257 -37.08 0.80 -4.50
N VAL A 258 -37.21 0.73 -3.19
CA VAL A 258 -37.11 -0.51 -2.41
C VAL A 258 -38.48 -0.96 -1.94
N ARG A 259 -39.39 -0.02 -1.67
CA ARG A 259 -40.68 -0.28 -1.05
C ARG A 259 -41.76 0.62 -1.60
N ILE A 260 -42.98 0.07 -1.70
CA ILE A 260 -44.22 0.84 -1.81
C ILE A 260 -45.00 0.69 -0.51
N THR A 261 -45.45 1.80 0.07
CA THR A 261 -46.45 1.78 1.16
C THR A 261 -47.80 2.15 0.61
N ARG A 262 -48.81 1.36 0.96
CA ARG A 262 -50.20 1.63 0.61
C ARG A 262 -51.04 1.67 1.88
N ARG A 263 -52.01 2.56 1.93
CA ARG A 263 -52.98 2.66 3.01
C ARG A 263 -54.35 2.76 2.36
N ILE A 264 -55.18 1.76 2.60
CA ILE A 264 -56.53 1.73 2.07
C ILE A 264 -57.49 2.04 3.20
N SER A 265 -58.28 3.09 3.06
CA SER A 265 -59.30 3.46 4.03
C SER A 265 -60.69 3.18 3.48
N PHE A 266 -61.54 2.52 4.25
CA PHE A 266 -62.90 2.17 3.85
C PHE A 266 -63.90 2.67 4.88
N VAL A 267 -65.15 2.76 4.47
CA VAL A 267 -66.29 2.87 5.38
C VAL A 267 -67.08 1.57 5.31
N ALA A 268 -67.25 0.91 6.46
CA ALA A 268 -68.15 -0.23 6.52
C ALA A 268 -69.59 0.23 6.69
N TYR A 269 -70.45 -0.34 5.85
CA TYR A 269 -71.87 -0.10 5.89
C TYR A 269 -72.57 -1.27 6.57
N LEU A 270 -73.13 -1.02 7.77
CA LEU A 270 -74.02 -1.97 8.43
C LEU A 270 -75.44 -1.40 8.33
N PHE A 271 -76.41 -2.22 7.92
CA PHE A 271 -77.79 -1.78 7.65
C PHE A 271 -77.90 -0.65 6.60
N GLY A 272 -76.95 -0.58 5.67
CA GLY A 272 -76.91 0.49 4.66
C GLY A 272 -76.59 1.88 5.22
N GLN A 273 -76.07 1.97 6.46
CA GLN A 273 -75.56 3.20 7.06
C GLN A 273 -74.06 3.09 7.30
N PRO A 274 -73.28 4.17 7.11
CA PRO A 274 -71.86 4.18 7.43
C PRO A 274 -71.68 4.04 8.94
N THR A 275 -70.92 3.04 9.39
CA THR A 275 -70.82 2.69 10.82
C THR A 275 -69.42 2.81 11.39
N LEU A 276 -68.40 2.33 10.68
CA LEU A 276 -67.03 2.28 11.16
C LEU A 276 -66.03 2.59 10.04
N PRO A 277 -65.11 3.54 10.24
CA PRO A 277 -63.97 3.70 9.36
C PRO A 277 -62.95 2.59 9.63
N PHE A 278 -62.36 2.08 8.56
CA PHE A 278 -61.33 1.04 8.62
C PHE A 278 -60.15 1.42 7.77
N THR A 279 -58.96 0.97 8.17
CA THR A 279 -57.73 1.22 7.44
C THR A 279 -56.89 -0.04 7.36
N ILE A 280 -56.47 -0.42 6.15
CA ILE A 280 -55.57 -1.53 5.88
C ILE A 280 -54.23 -0.95 5.41
N PRO A 281 -53.21 -0.86 6.28
CA PRO A 281 -51.86 -0.59 5.85
C PRO A 281 -51.28 -1.84 5.18
N MET A 282 -50.73 -1.63 3.98
CA MET A 282 -49.99 -2.63 3.22
C MET A 282 -48.63 -2.06 2.86
N THR A 283 -47.65 -2.93 2.80
CA THR A 283 -46.29 -2.57 2.47
C THR A 283 -45.69 -3.64 1.59
N TYR A 284 -45.13 -3.21 0.48
CA TYR A 284 -44.66 -4.07 -0.59
C TYR A 284 -43.16 -3.87 -0.74
N TYR A 285 -42.42 -4.98 -0.72
CA TYR A 285 -40.98 -5.09 -0.91
C TYR A 285 -40.72 -5.90 -2.19
N PRO A 286 -39.47 -6.02 -2.66
CA PRO A 286 -39.20 -6.65 -3.95
C PRO A 286 -39.63 -8.13 -4.02
N TYR A 287 -39.65 -8.84 -2.88
CA TYR A 287 -39.94 -10.28 -2.79
C TYR A 287 -40.93 -10.63 -1.68
N SER A 288 -41.52 -9.63 -1.03
CA SER A 288 -42.50 -9.86 0.03
C SER A 288 -43.49 -8.72 0.14
N ALA A 289 -44.66 -9.01 0.69
CA ALA A 289 -45.65 -8.00 1.04
C ALA A 289 -46.10 -8.25 2.49
N THR A 290 -46.28 -7.18 3.24
CA THR A 290 -46.84 -7.21 4.59
C THR A 290 -48.19 -6.50 4.57
N ALA A 291 -49.20 -7.11 5.18
CA ALA A 291 -50.48 -6.46 5.41
C ALA A 291 -50.89 -6.66 6.86
N GLU A 292 -51.40 -5.59 7.46
CA GLU A 292 -51.93 -5.64 8.82
C GLU A 292 -53.43 -5.37 8.78
N LEU A 293 -54.19 -6.46 8.71
CA LEU A 293 -55.65 -6.40 8.80
C LEU A 293 -56.05 -6.42 10.27
N SER A 294 -56.05 -5.26 10.93
CA SER A 294 -56.34 -5.13 12.36
C SER A 294 -57.54 -4.22 12.63
N PHE A 295 -58.54 -4.76 13.32
CA PHE A 295 -59.74 -4.03 13.71
C PHE A 295 -60.00 -4.18 15.21
N ASN A 296 -60.12 -3.05 15.91
CA ASN A 296 -60.64 -3.02 17.27
C ASN A 296 -62.15 -2.80 17.22
N LEU A 297 -62.92 -3.78 17.70
CA LEU A 297 -64.37 -3.70 17.72
C LEU A 297 -64.81 -2.98 18.99
N SER A 298 -65.01 -1.67 18.91
CA SER A 298 -65.48 -0.84 20.02
C SER A 298 -66.92 -0.33 19.81
N VAL A 299 -67.78 -1.13 19.16
CA VAL A 299 -69.18 -0.76 18.95
C VAL A 299 -70.06 -1.43 19.98
N SER A 300 -70.63 -0.61 20.87
CA SER A 300 -71.59 -1.07 21.87
C SER A 300 -72.82 -1.70 21.18
N GLY A 301 -73.09 -2.98 21.44
CA GLY A 301 -74.26 -3.70 20.93
C GLY A 301 -74.04 -4.47 19.62
N VAL A 302 -72.80 -4.59 19.15
CA VAL A 302 -72.41 -5.48 18.04
C VAL A 302 -71.45 -6.56 18.56
N ASP A 303 -71.85 -7.82 18.46
CA ASP A 303 -71.07 -8.98 18.84
C ASP A 303 -70.61 -9.72 17.59
N VAL A 304 -69.33 -9.62 17.25
CA VAL A 304 -68.75 -10.35 16.12
C VAL A 304 -68.46 -11.78 16.56
N SER A 305 -69.10 -12.75 15.91
CA SER A 305 -68.96 -14.17 16.27
C SER A 305 -68.06 -14.94 15.30
N HIS A 306 -67.78 -14.37 14.13
CA HIS A 306 -66.99 -15.01 13.08
C HIS A 306 -66.28 -13.96 12.24
N PHE A 307 -64.99 -14.18 12.00
CA PHE A 307 -64.17 -13.40 11.10
C PHE A 307 -63.23 -14.31 10.33
N ARG A 308 -63.20 -14.15 9.00
CA ARG A 308 -62.30 -14.89 8.12
C ARG A 308 -61.59 -13.94 7.19
N GLN A 309 -60.30 -14.17 7.03
CA GLN A 309 -59.51 -13.62 5.94
C GLN A 309 -58.88 -14.79 5.19
N SER A 310 -59.10 -14.88 3.89
CA SER A 310 -58.54 -15.94 3.06
C SER A 310 -58.17 -15.44 1.67
N ILE A 311 -57.12 -16.00 1.08
CA ILE A 311 -56.78 -15.84 -0.33
C ILE A 311 -57.44 -16.99 -1.06
N ASP A 312 -58.27 -16.65 -2.03
CA ASP A 312 -58.84 -17.57 -3.00
C ASP A 312 -57.84 -17.81 -4.11
N LEU A 313 -57.47 -19.07 -4.29
CA LEU A 313 -56.53 -19.47 -5.32
C LEU A 313 -57.28 -19.66 -6.64
N SER A 314 -56.62 -19.31 -7.74
CA SER A 314 -57.19 -19.47 -9.07
C SER A 314 -57.19 -20.94 -9.52
N PRO A 315 -57.98 -21.32 -10.53
CA PRO A 315 -57.91 -22.66 -11.14
C PRO A 315 -56.51 -23.05 -11.64
N GLU A 316 -55.68 -22.06 -11.94
CA GLU A 316 -54.30 -22.24 -12.38
C GLU A 316 -53.36 -22.73 -11.27
N ALA A 317 -53.74 -22.61 -10.00
CA ALA A 317 -53.03 -23.22 -8.87
C ALA A 317 -53.18 -24.76 -8.82
N ARG A 318 -54.06 -25.33 -9.66
CA ARG A 318 -54.27 -26.78 -9.74
C ARG A 318 -52.96 -27.53 -10.00
N GLY A 319 -52.71 -28.55 -9.19
CA GLY A 319 -51.50 -29.37 -9.23
C GLY A 319 -50.36 -28.84 -8.36
N MET A 320 -50.53 -27.68 -7.74
CA MET A 320 -49.65 -27.20 -6.67
C MET A 320 -49.96 -27.91 -5.35
N MET A 321 -49.05 -27.81 -4.39
CA MET A 321 -49.14 -28.44 -3.08
C MET A 321 -49.31 -27.37 -2.00
N PHE A 322 -50.15 -27.67 -1.01
CA PHE A 322 -50.34 -26.90 0.21
C PHE A 322 -49.63 -27.57 1.39
N TYR A 323 -48.92 -26.75 2.19
CA TYR A 323 -48.22 -27.17 3.40
C TYR A 323 -48.45 -26.20 4.55
N ASN A 324 -48.46 -26.73 5.76
CA ASN A 324 -48.32 -25.95 7.00
C ASN A 324 -47.57 -26.78 8.06
N ASN A 325 -47.57 -26.34 9.32
CA ASN A 325 -46.92 -27.05 10.43
C ASN A 325 -47.38 -28.51 10.64
N PHE A 326 -48.59 -28.87 10.20
CA PHE A 326 -49.24 -30.14 10.51
C PHE A 326 -49.64 -30.96 9.28
N ASN A 327 -49.64 -30.35 8.09
CA ASN A 327 -50.02 -30.99 6.84
C ASN A 327 -48.84 -30.90 5.85
N LEU A 328 -48.42 -32.07 5.34
CA LEU A 328 -47.20 -32.20 4.54
C LEU A 328 -47.40 -32.74 3.13
N ASP A 329 -48.64 -32.92 2.67
CA ASP A 329 -48.95 -33.61 1.41
C ASP A 329 -50.35 -33.30 0.85
N VAL A 330 -50.84 -32.07 1.00
CA VAL A 330 -52.15 -31.66 0.48
C VAL A 330 -52.02 -31.19 -0.97
N LEU A 331 -52.69 -31.85 -1.90
CA LEU A 331 -52.68 -31.52 -3.32
C LEU A 331 -53.85 -30.58 -3.63
N ILE A 332 -53.59 -29.47 -4.31
CA ILE A 332 -54.66 -28.60 -4.82
C ILE A 332 -55.20 -29.20 -6.12
N ASP A 333 -56.38 -29.81 -6.08
CA ASP A 333 -56.96 -30.49 -7.24
C ASP A 333 -58.44 -30.17 -7.50
N GLY A 334 -59.04 -29.29 -6.70
CA GLY A 334 -60.43 -28.89 -6.82
C GLY A 334 -61.41 -29.81 -6.10
N LEU A 335 -60.92 -30.76 -5.29
CA LEU A 335 -61.71 -31.70 -4.50
C LEU A 335 -61.59 -31.40 -2.99
N PRO A 336 -62.66 -31.66 -2.20
CA PRO A 336 -62.61 -31.47 -0.74
C PRO A 336 -61.56 -32.31 -0.02
N ASP A 337 -60.63 -31.63 0.65
CA ASP A 337 -59.65 -32.22 1.57
C ASP A 337 -59.93 -31.90 3.05
N GLU A 338 -59.59 -32.85 3.92
CA GLU A 338 -59.54 -32.66 5.37
C GLU A 338 -58.11 -32.36 5.81
N VAL A 339 -57.89 -31.21 6.44
CA VAL A 339 -56.56 -30.78 6.89
C VAL A 339 -56.58 -30.39 8.37
N ASP A 340 -55.43 -30.50 9.03
CA ASP A 340 -55.24 -29.96 10.37
C ASP A 340 -55.13 -28.43 10.33
N LYS A 341 -56.05 -27.77 11.03
CA LYS A 341 -56.22 -26.31 11.06
C LYS A 341 -55.61 -25.67 12.31
N SER A 342 -54.91 -26.45 13.14
CA SER A 342 -54.35 -26.02 14.42
C SER A 342 -53.31 -24.92 14.28
N LEU A 343 -53.15 -24.12 15.34
CA LEU A 343 -52.09 -23.11 15.47
C LEU A 343 -51.08 -23.50 16.53
N VAL A 344 -49.84 -23.03 16.33
CA VAL A 344 -48.80 -23.01 17.36
C VAL A 344 -48.76 -21.61 17.98
N PHE A 345 -48.99 -21.50 19.28
CA PHE A 345 -48.92 -20.24 20.03
C PHE A 345 -47.56 -20.07 20.72
N GLU A 346 -47.20 -18.82 21.02
CA GLU A 346 -45.86 -18.26 21.32
C GLU A 346 -44.97 -18.96 22.37
N THR A 347 -45.39 -20.04 23.03
CA THR A 347 -44.55 -20.81 23.97
C THR A 347 -43.60 -21.81 23.30
N GLU A 348 -43.74 -22.08 21.99
CA GLU A 348 -42.91 -23.06 21.26
C GLU A 348 -41.94 -22.45 20.24
N GLY A 349 -41.85 -21.12 20.15
CA GLY A 349 -40.93 -20.45 19.20
C GLY A 349 -41.28 -20.62 17.72
N ARG A 350 -42.47 -21.18 17.38
CA ARG A 350 -42.95 -21.40 16.01
C ARG A 350 -44.04 -20.43 15.57
N ASN A 351 -43.95 -19.90 14.35
CA ASN A 351 -44.89 -19.05 13.64
C ASN A 351 -45.86 -19.97 12.92
N ASN A 352 -47.06 -19.45 12.69
CA ASN A 352 -48.02 -20.14 11.85
C ASN A 352 -47.74 -19.74 10.42
N TRP A 353 -47.56 -20.72 9.53
CA TRP A 353 -47.27 -20.47 8.13
C TRP A 353 -48.10 -21.38 7.23
N GLN A 354 -48.33 -20.90 6.01
CA GLN A 354 -48.98 -21.63 4.93
C GLN A 354 -48.16 -21.44 3.66
N LEU A 355 -47.72 -22.55 3.07
CA LEU A 355 -46.96 -22.56 1.82
C LEU A 355 -47.83 -23.18 0.72
N VAL A 356 -47.98 -22.45 -0.39
CA VAL A 356 -48.49 -22.99 -1.65
C VAL A 356 -47.33 -22.98 -2.65
N THR A 357 -46.98 -24.14 -3.20
CA THR A 357 -45.79 -24.30 -4.04
C THR A 357 -46.01 -25.31 -5.17
N GLY A 358 -45.44 -25.02 -6.34
CA GLY A 358 -45.46 -25.90 -7.51
C GLY A 358 -44.80 -25.21 -8.71
N GLU A 359 -45.06 -25.71 -9.92
CA GLU A 359 -44.40 -25.23 -11.15
C GLU A 359 -44.64 -23.74 -11.46
N SER A 360 -45.73 -23.16 -10.95
CA SER A 360 -46.07 -21.76 -11.18
C SER A 360 -45.36 -20.76 -10.25
N GLY A 361 -44.64 -21.25 -9.24
CA GLY A 361 -43.98 -20.42 -8.23
C GLY A 361 -44.33 -20.87 -6.81
N SER A 362 -44.05 -20.02 -5.82
CA SER A 362 -44.36 -20.31 -4.43
C SER A 362 -44.79 -19.08 -3.64
N MET A 363 -45.83 -19.24 -2.84
CA MET A 363 -46.37 -18.23 -1.95
C MET A 363 -46.33 -18.74 -0.51
N LEU A 364 -45.56 -18.05 0.33
CA LEU A 364 -45.40 -18.41 1.75
C LEU A 364 -45.97 -17.30 2.62
N ASN A 365 -47.10 -17.58 3.28
CA ASN A 365 -47.72 -16.68 4.24
C ASN A 365 -47.21 -17.00 5.65
N MET A 366 -46.67 -16.01 6.35
CA MET A 366 -46.31 -16.10 7.75
C MET A 366 -47.19 -15.21 8.60
N TYR A 367 -47.80 -15.80 9.64
CA TYR A 367 -48.79 -15.16 10.49
C TYR A 367 -48.27 -14.99 11.92
N MET A 368 -48.49 -13.79 12.47
CA MET A 368 -48.26 -13.47 13.89
C MET A 368 -49.62 -13.30 14.59
N LEU A 369 -50.21 -14.41 15.06
CA LEU A 369 -51.57 -14.43 15.58
C LEU A 369 -51.60 -14.47 17.12
N ALA A 370 -52.48 -13.67 17.71
CA ALA A 370 -52.82 -13.76 19.13
C ALA A 370 -53.91 -14.83 19.38
N SER A 371 -53.89 -15.46 20.56
CA SER A 371 -54.91 -16.42 21.00
C SER A 371 -56.19 -15.71 21.49
N GLU A 372 -57.03 -15.28 20.56
CA GLU A 372 -58.36 -14.72 20.85
C GLU A 372 -59.46 -15.53 20.18
N GLY A 373 -60.48 -15.94 20.95
CA GLY A 373 -61.50 -16.87 20.46
C GLY A 373 -60.92 -18.23 20.04
N ASP A 374 -61.66 -18.95 19.21
CA ASP A 374 -61.17 -20.12 18.47
C ASP A 374 -60.56 -19.63 17.15
N THR A 375 -59.24 -19.38 17.17
CA THR A 375 -58.45 -19.00 16.00
C THR A 375 -57.79 -20.24 15.40
N ARG A 376 -57.94 -20.42 14.08
CA ARG A 376 -57.39 -21.54 13.33
C ARG A 376 -56.92 -21.13 11.94
N LEU A 377 -55.98 -21.87 11.36
CA LEU A 377 -55.68 -21.77 9.94
C LEU A 377 -56.91 -22.18 9.12
N TYR A 378 -57.04 -21.62 7.94
CA TYR A 378 -58.12 -21.90 7.02
C TYR A 378 -57.55 -22.51 5.74
N PHE A 379 -58.20 -23.58 5.30
CA PHE A 379 -57.98 -24.28 4.04
C PHE A 379 -59.33 -24.81 3.56
N TYR A 380 -59.64 -24.62 2.28
CA TYR A 380 -60.82 -25.20 1.62
C TYR A 380 -60.55 -25.38 0.13
N ASP A 381 -60.76 -26.58 -0.42
CA ASP A 381 -60.62 -26.87 -1.84
C ASP A 381 -61.93 -27.54 -2.33
N ASP A 382 -62.70 -26.86 -3.19
CA ASP A 382 -63.91 -27.43 -3.79
C ASP A 382 -64.33 -26.61 -5.02
N SER A 383 -63.97 -27.12 -6.20
CA SER A 383 -64.32 -26.53 -7.48
C SER A 383 -65.83 -26.62 -7.82
N SER A 384 -66.62 -27.37 -7.04
CA SER A 384 -68.08 -27.38 -7.16
C SER A 384 -68.75 -26.21 -6.42
N GLY A 385 -67.96 -25.42 -5.70
CA GLY A 385 -68.34 -24.21 -5.00
C GLY A 385 -68.56 -24.41 -3.50
N GLY A 386 -68.93 -23.32 -2.83
CA GLY A 386 -68.98 -23.29 -1.37
C GLY A 386 -67.64 -22.88 -0.78
N THR A 387 -67.57 -22.85 0.55
CA THR A 387 -66.53 -22.07 1.24
C THR A 387 -66.15 -22.63 2.61
N GLY A 388 -66.45 -23.90 2.87
CA GLY A 388 -66.06 -24.63 4.08
C GLY A 388 -66.60 -24.11 5.42
N ASP A 389 -67.16 -22.91 5.46
CA ASP A 389 -67.73 -22.23 6.63
C ASP A 389 -69.24 -22.00 6.49
N GLY A 390 -69.86 -22.56 5.45
CA GLY A 390 -71.30 -22.52 5.20
C GLY A 390 -71.79 -21.28 4.45
N ARG A 391 -70.90 -20.48 3.86
CA ARG A 391 -71.24 -19.23 3.18
C ARG A 391 -71.21 -19.33 1.66
N LEU A 392 -71.88 -18.38 1.02
CA LEU A 392 -71.78 -18.18 -0.43
C LEU A 392 -70.39 -17.70 -0.79
N ASP A 393 -69.95 -18.17 -1.94
CA ASP A 393 -68.67 -17.77 -2.47
C ASP A 393 -68.77 -16.49 -3.31
N THR A 394 -67.74 -15.64 -3.21
CA THR A 394 -67.62 -14.39 -3.97
C THR A 394 -66.48 -14.53 -4.97
N GLY A 395 -66.64 -13.96 -6.17
CA GLY A 395 -65.70 -14.20 -7.27
C GLY A 395 -66.29 -15.11 -8.34
N ASP A 396 -65.53 -16.11 -8.76
CA ASP A 396 -65.93 -17.09 -9.77
C ASP A 396 -66.84 -18.22 -9.21
N MET A 397 -67.13 -18.18 -7.91
CA MET A 397 -67.92 -19.14 -7.14
C MET A 397 -67.29 -20.54 -7.04
N GLN A 398 -66.00 -20.66 -7.33
CA GLN A 398 -65.19 -21.87 -7.16
C GLN A 398 -64.13 -21.61 -6.10
N SER A 399 -63.63 -22.67 -5.49
CA SER A 399 -62.51 -22.57 -4.56
C SER A 399 -61.48 -23.61 -4.94
N TRP A 400 -60.25 -23.17 -5.21
CA TRP A 400 -59.13 -24.03 -5.61
C TRP A 400 -58.03 -24.02 -4.54
N GLY A 401 -58.39 -24.31 -3.29
CA GLY A 401 -57.46 -24.33 -2.16
C GLY A 401 -57.34 -22.98 -1.44
N ASP A 402 -58.46 -22.35 -1.07
CA ASP A 402 -58.49 -21.11 -0.30
C ASP A 402 -57.68 -21.23 0.99
N ILE A 403 -56.69 -20.36 1.20
CA ILE A 403 -55.84 -20.37 2.40
C ILE A 403 -56.04 -19.11 3.25
N GLY A 404 -55.95 -19.22 4.58
CA GLY A 404 -55.88 -18.04 5.44
C GLY A 404 -56.11 -18.31 6.92
N VAL A 405 -56.88 -17.44 7.57
CA VAL A 405 -57.17 -17.50 9.01
C VAL A 405 -58.66 -17.35 9.25
N LEU A 406 -59.17 -18.18 10.15
CA LEU A 406 -60.55 -18.14 10.63
C LEU A 406 -60.56 -17.97 12.15
N LYS A 407 -61.33 -16.97 12.63
CA LYS A 407 -61.60 -16.69 14.03
C LYS A 407 -63.08 -16.85 14.32
N THR A 408 -63.44 -17.61 15.34
CA THR A 408 -64.82 -17.70 15.83
C THR A 408 -64.87 -17.50 17.35
N GLY A 409 -66.00 -17.03 17.86
CA GLY A 409 -66.16 -16.80 19.29
C GLY A 409 -67.56 -16.26 19.61
N GLU A 410 -67.87 -16.11 20.89
CA GLU A 410 -69.15 -15.50 21.30
C GLU A 410 -69.17 -13.99 21.02
N SER A 411 -68.03 -13.30 21.19
CA SER A 411 -67.87 -11.87 20.91
C SER A 411 -66.38 -11.53 20.79
N LEU A 412 -65.85 -11.59 19.56
CA LEU A 412 -64.48 -11.21 19.23
C LEU A 412 -64.28 -9.71 19.48
N LYS A 413 -63.20 -9.32 20.15
CA LYS A 413 -62.88 -7.94 20.51
C LYS A 413 -61.81 -7.34 19.60
N SER A 414 -60.89 -8.17 19.11
CA SER A 414 -59.93 -7.79 18.07
C SER A 414 -59.93 -8.78 16.90
N LEU A 415 -59.87 -8.25 15.69
CA LEU A 415 -59.91 -9.01 14.44
C LEU A 415 -58.56 -8.99 13.69
N GLY A 416 -57.45 -8.79 14.41
CA GLY A 416 -56.09 -8.72 13.84
C GLY A 416 -55.62 -10.00 13.16
N VAL A 417 -55.22 -9.92 11.89
CA VAL A 417 -54.51 -10.95 11.12
C VAL A 417 -53.32 -10.30 10.41
N PRO A 418 -52.25 -9.94 11.13
CA PRO A 418 -51.02 -9.45 10.50
C PRO A 418 -50.29 -10.62 9.85
N TYR A 419 -49.86 -10.42 8.61
CA TYR A 419 -49.12 -11.43 7.86
C TYR A 419 -48.08 -10.80 6.94
N THR A 420 -47.05 -11.59 6.66
CA THR A 420 -46.08 -11.34 5.59
C THR A 420 -46.17 -12.47 4.58
N THR A 421 -46.37 -12.13 3.32
CA THR A 421 -46.30 -13.06 2.19
C THR A 421 -44.95 -12.94 1.52
N TYR A 422 -44.25 -14.05 1.34
CA TYR A 422 -43.03 -14.15 0.54
C TYR A 422 -43.34 -14.80 -0.80
N TYR A 423 -42.82 -14.22 -1.88
CA TYR A 423 -43.01 -14.69 -3.25
C TYR A 423 -41.70 -15.30 -3.75
N LEU A 424 -41.67 -16.62 -3.79
CA LEU A 424 -40.45 -17.42 -3.94
C LEU A 424 -40.46 -18.21 -5.26
N PRO A 425 -39.28 -18.67 -5.73
CA PRO A 425 -39.18 -19.55 -6.88
C PRO A 425 -40.01 -20.83 -6.74
N ARG A 426 -40.35 -21.47 -7.86
CA ARG A 426 -41.10 -22.74 -7.89
C ARG A 426 -40.54 -23.82 -6.96
N ASN A 427 -41.42 -24.74 -6.56
CA ASN A 427 -41.06 -26.00 -5.90
C ASN A 427 -40.22 -25.84 -4.61
N GLN A 428 -40.54 -24.85 -3.77
CA GLN A 428 -39.94 -24.72 -2.44
C GLN A 428 -40.14 -25.98 -1.59
N ASP A 429 -39.09 -26.39 -0.87
CA ASP A 429 -39.13 -27.54 0.03
C ASP A 429 -39.81 -27.18 1.36
N PRO A 430 -40.95 -27.80 1.72
CA PRO A 430 -41.62 -27.56 3.00
C PRO A 430 -40.73 -27.89 4.21
N ALA A 431 -39.75 -28.79 4.08
CA ALA A 431 -38.83 -29.14 5.16
C ALA A 431 -37.88 -27.98 5.52
N ALA A 432 -37.69 -27.00 4.63
CA ALA A 432 -36.89 -25.81 4.88
C ALA A 432 -37.64 -24.72 5.68
N MET A 433 -38.98 -24.79 5.77
CA MET A 433 -39.81 -23.75 6.38
C MET A 433 -39.49 -23.48 7.86
N PRO A 434 -39.24 -24.49 8.73
CA PRO A 434 -38.86 -24.22 10.11
C PRO A 434 -37.57 -23.39 10.25
N GLY A 435 -36.57 -23.63 9.39
CA GLY A 435 -35.33 -22.86 9.40
C GLY A 435 -35.52 -21.42 8.90
N PHE A 436 -36.37 -21.23 7.89
CA PHE A 436 -36.77 -19.89 7.47
C PHE A 436 -37.50 -19.13 8.58
N GLU A 437 -38.35 -19.83 9.32
CA GLU A 437 -39.12 -19.27 10.40
C GLU A 437 -38.25 -18.71 11.53
N GLU A 438 -37.22 -19.47 11.91
CA GLU A 438 -36.20 -19.04 12.88
C GLU A 438 -35.45 -17.79 12.39
N LYS A 439 -35.05 -17.76 11.12
CA LYS A 439 -34.40 -16.60 10.49
C LYS A 439 -35.32 -15.38 10.47
N TYR A 440 -36.60 -15.54 10.17
CA TYR A 440 -37.56 -14.43 10.18
C TYR A 440 -37.75 -13.82 11.56
N ARG A 441 -37.77 -14.64 12.62
CA ARG A 441 -37.88 -14.17 14.01
C ARG A 441 -36.62 -13.50 14.53
N THR A 442 -35.48 -13.75 13.90
CA THR A 442 -34.18 -13.24 14.33
C THR A 442 -33.82 -12.02 13.49
N PRO A 443 -33.87 -10.79 14.03
CA PRO A 443 -33.47 -9.60 13.28
C PRO A 443 -32.01 -9.68 12.86
N PHE A 444 -31.66 -9.00 11.76
CA PHE A 444 -30.26 -8.79 11.41
C PHE A 444 -29.49 -8.11 12.55
N VAL A 445 -28.25 -8.51 12.74
CA VAL A 445 -27.29 -7.80 13.60
C VAL A 445 -26.65 -6.72 12.74
N ILE A 446 -26.91 -5.46 13.07
CA ILE A 446 -26.46 -4.32 12.26
C ILE A 446 -25.48 -3.47 13.07
N VAL A 447 -24.32 -3.19 12.48
CA VAL A 447 -23.27 -2.36 13.07
C VAL A 447 -22.91 -1.25 12.09
N ARG A 448 -22.61 -0.06 12.61
CA ARG A 448 -22.07 1.06 11.81
C ARG A 448 -20.64 1.38 12.17
N LYS A 449 -19.89 1.82 11.16
CA LYS A 449 -18.59 2.45 11.30
C LYS A 449 -18.57 3.73 10.46
N SER A 450 -18.27 4.87 11.09
CA SER A 450 -18.06 6.13 10.38
C SER A 450 -16.58 6.27 10.01
N GLN A 451 -16.29 6.67 8.77
CA GLN A 451 -14.93 6.81 8.25
C GLN A 451 -14.79 8.14 7.52
N THR A 452 -13.65 8.81 7.68
CA THR A 452 -13.33 10.03 6.94
C THR A 452 -12.25 9.70 5.92
N TYR A 453 -12.40 10.19 4.69
CA TYR A 453 -11.43 9.96 3.64
C TYR A 453 -10.03 10.41 4.07
N GLN A 454 -9.05 9.53 3.88
CA GLN A 454 -7.63 9.85 4.05
C GLN A 454 -6.97 9.76 2.68
N GLU A 455 -6.36 10.86 2.23
CA GLU A 455 -5.51 10.83 1.03
C GLU A 455 -4.37 9.81 1.25
N PRO A 456 -4.13 8.89 0.30
CA PRO A 456 -3.04 7.94 0.42
C PRO A 456 -1.69 8.66 0.44
N ILE A 457 -0.70 8.06 1.08
CA ILE A 457 0.67 8.57 1.06
C ILE A 457 1.28 8.17 -0.28
N HIS A 458 1.76 9.13 -1.06
CA HIS A 458 2.39 8.87 -2.35
C HIS A 458 3.89 8.60 -2.17
N VAL A 459 4.39 7.52 -2.78
CA VAL A 459 5.80 7.13 -2.79
C VAL A 459 6.26 6.98 -4.24
N LEU A 460 7.26 7.76 -4.65
CA LEU A 460 7.83 7.64 -5.98
C LEU A 460 8.72 6.40 -6.08
N VAL A 461 8.53 5.60 -7.13
CA VAL A 461 9.42 4.54 -7.58
C VAL A 461 9.95 4.91 -8.96
N SER A 462 11.26 4.93 -9.15
CA SER A 462 11.85 5.50 -10.36
C SER A 462 13.02 4.71 -10.93
N ALA A 463 13.22 4.81 -12.25
CA ALA A 463 14.43 4.36 -12.93
C ALA A 463 15.22 5.58 -13.44
N PRO A 464 16.56 5.59 -13.32
CA PRO A 464 17.38 6.68 -13.82
C PRO A 464 17.63 6.56 -15.33
N ASN A 465 18.13 7.66 -15.90
CA ASN A 465 18.69 7.69 -17.24
C ASN A 465 20.17 7.29 -17.18
N ILE A 466 20.55 6.17 -17.81
CA ILE A 466 21.92 5.66 -17.78
C ILE A 466 22.44 5.28 -19.17
N THR A 467 23.74 5.07 -19.26
CA THR A 467 24.41 4.53 -20.45
C THR A 467 25.01 3.17 -20.15
N ALA A 468 24.88 2.21 -21.07
CA ALA A 468 25.48 0.89 -20.96
C ALA A 468 26.38 0.62 -22.18
N PRO A 469 27.64 0.19 -22.01
CA PRO A 469 28.47 -0.25 -23.13
C PRO A 469 27.88 -1.51 -23.78
N ALA A 470 27.83 -1.54 -25.11
CA ALA A 470 27.36 -2.72 -25.83
C ALA A 470 28.13 -3.98 -25.44
N LEU A 471 27.44 -5.11 -25.37
CA LEU A 471 27.96 -6.42 -24.97
C LEU A 471 28.49 -6.50 -23.53
N SER A 472 28.16 -5.54 -22.66
CA SER A 472 28.57 -5.53 -21.24
C SER A 472 27.37 -5.76 -20.32
N ASN A 473 27.65 -6.33 -19.14
CA ASN A 473 26.69 -6.39 -18.05
C ASN A 473 26.69 -5.06 -17.28
N PHE A 474 25.54 -4.66 -16.76
CA PHE A 474 25.38 -3.50 -15.90
C PHE A 474 24.20 -3.68 -14.94
N ASN A 475 24.20 -2.89 -13.87
CA ASN A 475 23.14 -2.88 -12.87
C ASN A 475 22.33 -1.58 -13.03
N LEU A 476 21.02 -1.71 -13.26
CA LEU A 476 20.08 -0.60 -13.26
C LEU A 476 19.49 -0.44 -11.86
N PRO A 477 19.75 0.65 -11.12
CA PRO A 477 19.09 0.89 -9.84
C PRO A 477 17.65 1.33 -10.07
N ILE A 478 16.71 0.65 -9.41
CA ILE A 478 15.36 1.15 -9.18
C ILE A 478 15.38 1.86 -7.83
N GLN A 479 14.93 3.11 -7.82
CA GLN A 479 14.97 3.98 -6.65
C GLN A 479 13.58 4.14 -6.06
N ILE A 480 13.52 4.38 -4.75
CA ILE A 480 12.28 4.64 -4.02
C ILE A 480 12.47 5.82 -3.07
N ASP A 481 11.42 6.64 -2.92
CA ASP A 481 11.36 7.74 -1.95
C ASP A 481 11.40 7.24 -0.50
N ASP A 482 11.41 8.18 0.47
CA ASP A 482 11.51 7.82 1.89
C ASP A 482 10.25 7.06 2.35
N VAL A 483 10.45 5.78 2.69
CA VAL A 483 9.40 4.88 3.16
C VAL A 483 9.46 4.62 4.67
N THR A 484 10.23 5.43 5.40
CA THR A 484 10.40 5.29 6.86
C THR A 484 9.06 5.34 7.58
N GLY A 485 8.74 4.28 8.33
CA GLY A 485 7.54 4.21 9.15
C GLY A 485 6.25 3.86 8.39
N LEU A 486 6.30 3.68 7.06
CA LEU A 486 5.13 3.33 6.25
C LEU A 486 4.73 1.85 6.37
N GLY A 487 5.60 0.99 6.90
CA GLY A 487 5.26 -0.41 7.15
C GLY A 487 5.37 -1.33 5.92
N ILE A 488 5.97 -0.85 4.82
CA ILE A 488 6.10 -1.59 3.56
C ILE A 488 7.02 -2.81 3.74
N LYS A 489 6.50 -4.00 3.49
CA LYS A 489 7.12 -5.34 3.62
C LYS A 489 7.11 -6.16 2.33
N SER A 490 6.31 -5.76 1.34
CA SER A 490 6.42 -6.28 -0.02
C SER A 490 6.15 -5.19 -1.05
N VAL A 491 6.82 -5.33 -2.19
CA VAL A 491 6.65 -4.49 -3.37
C VAL A 491 6.49 -5.42 -4.56
N LYS A 492 5.43 -5.22 -5.34
CA LYS A 492 5.25 -5.81 -6.67
C LYS A 492 5.36 -4.71 -7.71
N MET A 493 6.02 -4.97 -8.84
CA MET A 493 6.15 -4.02 -9.94
C MET A 493 6.38 -4.73 -11.26
N SER A 494 6.08 -4.05 -12.36
CA SER A 494 6.40 -4.49 -13.72
C SER A 494 7.32 -3.48 -14.40
N LEU A 495 8.32 -3.98 -15.12
CA LEU A 495 9.25 -3.18 -15.91
C LEU A 495 9.14 -3.60 -17.37
N SER A 496 8.71 -2.68 -18.23
CA SER A 496 8.67 -2.86 -19.69
C SER A 496 9.88 -2.21 -20.37
N TYR A 497 10.54 -2.93 -21.28
CA TYR A 497 11.71 -2.47 -22.05
C TYR A 497 11.87 -3.26 -23.36
N ASP A 498 12.74 -2.80 -24.27
CA ASP A 498 13.03 -3.50 -25.52
C ASP A 498 13.98 -4.69 -25.28
N THR A 499 13.43 -5.90 -25.29
CA THR A 499 14.15 -7.16 -25.05
C THR A 499 15.14 -7.52 -26.17
N SER A 500 15.09 -6.85 -27.32
CA SER A 500 16.10 -6.97 -28.38
C SER A 500 17.37 -6.15 -28.07
N LEU A 501 17.28 -5.18 -27.17
CA LEU A 501 18.37 -4.28 -26.79
C LEU A 501 18.99 -4.63 -25.44
N LEU A 502 18.18 -5.12 -24.49
CA LEU A 502 18.60 -5.54 -23.16
C LEU A 502 18.18 -6.98 -22.87
N GLN A 503 19.13 -7.78 -22.38
CA GLN A 503 18.88 -9.14 -21.89
C GLN A 503 18.91 -9.15 -20.37
N PHE A 504 17.80 -9.50 -19.72
CA PHE A 504 17.75 -9.68 -18.26
C PHE A 504 18.68 -10.81 -17.81
N SER A 505 19.44 -10.59 -16.74
CA SER A 505 20.36 -11.57 -16.18
C SER A 505 20.15 -11.85 -14.69
N GLY A 506 19.49 -10.97 -13.94
CA GLY A 506 19.29 -11.17 -12.51
C GLY A 506 18.72 -9.96 -11.78
N VAL A 507 18.54 -10.13 -10.48
CA VAL A 507 18.11 -9.09 -9.53
C VAL A 507 19.00 -9.21 -8.29
N THR A 508 19.43 -8.07 -7.73
CA THR A 508 20.17 -8.05 -6.48
C THR A 508 19.70 -6.92 -5.56
N THR A 509 19.54 -7.24 -4.28
CA THR A 509 19.21 -6.29 -3.21
C THR A 509 20.45 -5.90 -2.40
N ALA A 510 21.65 -6.38 -2.75
CA ALA A 510 22.87 -6.03 -2.02
C ALA A 510 23.19 -4.53 -2.14
N ASN A 511 23.51 -3.89 -1.02
CA ASN A 511 23.79 -2.44 -0.91
C ASN A 511 22.60 -1.54 -1.28
N THR A 512 21.37 -2.01 -1.05
CA THR A 512 20.13 -1.26 -1.26
C THR A 512 19.38 -1.12 0.07
N ILE A 513 18.33 -0.31 0.12
CA ILE A 513 17.47 -0.24 1.32
C ILE A 513 16.71 -1.56 1.58
N ALA A 514 16.64 -2.44 0.57
CA ALA A 514 16.03 -3.77 0.65
C ALA A 514 17.07 -4.90 0.87
N THR A 515 18.31 -4.62 1.29
CA THR A 515 19.35 -5.66 1.49
C THR A 515 18.93 -6.80 2.43
N ALA A 516 18.02 -6.55 3.37
CA ALA A 516 17.49 -7.59 4.26
C ALA A 516 16.42 -8.50 3.60
N TRP A 517 15.93 -8.14 2.41
CA TRP A 517 14.89 -8.87 1.69
C TRP A 517 15.54 -9.87 0.74
N VAL A 518 15.49 -11.15 1.14
CA VAL A 518 16.12 -12.26 0.41
C VAL A 518 15.14 -13.04 -0.47
N ASN A 519 13.84 -12.75 -0.35
CA ASN A 519 12.80 -13.40 -1.13
C ASN A 519 12.36 -12.48 -2.27
N TYR A 520 12.66 -12.88 -3.49
CA TYR A 520 12.13 -12.26 -4.68
C TYR A 520 11.73 -13.31 -5.71
N ASP A 521 10.71 -12.99 -6.49
CA ASP A 521 10.27 -13.77 -7.63
C ASP A 521 10.27 -12.88 -8.87
N VAL A 522 10.70 -13.44 -10.01
CA VAL A 522 10.78 -12.72 -11.29
C VAL A 522 10.14 -13.57 -12.38
N THR A 523 9.14 -13.00 -13.04
CA THR A 523 8.49 -13.60 -14.20
C THR A 523 8.89 -12.85 -15.47
N LEU A 524 9.54 -13.54 -16.41
CA LEU A 524 9.88 -12.97 -17.71
C LEU A 524 8.63 -12.80 -18.59
N LYS A 525 8.56 -11.68 -19.31
CA LYS A 525 7.53 -11.36 -20.32
C LYS A 525 8.18 -11.10 -21.66
N ASP A 526 7.39 -11.06 -22.72
CA ASP A 526 7.87 -10.77 -24.08
C ASP A 526 8.50 -9.36 -24.18
N ASN A 527 7.98 -8.41 -23.40
CA ASN A 527 8.35 -7.00 -23.40
C ASN A 527 8.95 -6.50 -22.08
N GLY A 528 9.38 -7.40 -21.18
CA GLY A 528 9.80 -6.96 -19.85
C GLY A 528 9.88 -8.05 -18.79
N ILE A 529 9.72 -7.65 -17.53
CA ILE A 529 9.71 -8.52 -16.35
C ILE A 529 8.65 -8.04 -15.34
N ASP A 530 8.01 -9.00 -14.66
CA ASP A 530 7.29 -8.75 -13.40
C ASP A 530 8.20 -9.16 -12.25
N ILE A 531 8.24 -8.35 -11.19
CA ILE A 531 9.05 -8.60 -10.00
C ILE A 531 8.18 -8.48 -8.75
N GLU A 532 8.33 -9.44 -7.85
CA GLU A 532 7.79 -9.37 -6.49
C GLU A 532 8.93 -9.53 -5.48
N ILE A 533 9.12 -8.57 -4.59
CA ILE A 533 10.18 -8.59 -3.56
C ILE A 533 9.52 -8.43 -2.19
N SER A 534 9.92 -9.25 -1.23
CA SER A 534 9.36 -9.21 0.13
C SER A 534 10.37 -9.49 1.23
N GLY A 535 10.08 -9.03 2.43
CA GLY A 535 10.87 -9.33 3.62
C GLY A 535 10.09 -9.25 4.93
N ASN A 536 10.73 -9.74 6.00
CA ASN A 536 10.12 -9.80 7.33
C ASN A 536 10.16 -8.45 8.07
N THR A 537 11.04 -7.56 7.65
CA THR A 537 11.24 -6.22 8.22
C THR A 537 10.73 -5.17 7.24
N SER A 538 10.09 -4.13 7.76
CA SER A 538 9.63 -3.02 6.93
C SER A 538 10.81 -2.25 6.35
N LEU A 539 10.67 -1.76 5.11
CA LEU A 539 11.64 -0.82 4.52
C LEU A 539 11.71 0.46 5.34
N SER A 540 12.87 1.10 5.32
CA SER A 540 13.11 2.40 5.94
C SER A 540 14.19 3.15 5.18
N GLY A 541 14.01 4.46 5.03
CA GLY A 541 14.88 5.35 4.26
C GLY A 541 14.45 5.48 2.80
N SER A 542 15.25 6.19 2.03
CA SER A 542 15.10 6.45 0.58
C SER A 542 16.37 6.04 -0.16
N GLY A 543 16.27 5.78 -1.47
CA GLY A 543 17.42 5.54 -2.35
C GLY A 543 17.25 4.31 -3.23
N ASP A 544 18.36 3.63 -3.54
CA ASP A 544 18.32 2.41 -4.33
C ASP A 544 17.53 1.33 -3.57
N PHE A 545 16.45 0.86 -4.18
CA PHE A 545 15.57 -0.20 -3.68
C PHE A 545 16.06 -1.58 -4.13
N VAL A 546 16.31 -1.72 -5.43
CA VAL A 546 16.78 -2.97 -6.03
C VAL A 546 17.60 -2.67 -7.29
N PHE A 547 18.62 -3.49 -7.57
CA PHE A 547 19.32 -3.46 -8.84
C PHE A 547 18.79 -4.55 -9.77
N ILE A 548 18.44 -4.16 -10.99
CA ILE A 548 18.13 -5.10 -12.06
C ILE A 548 19.37 -5.28 -12.92
N GLU A 549 19.83 -6.52 -13.04
CA GLU A 549 21.02 -6.87 -13.79
C GLU A 549 20.65 -7.16 -15.25
N TYR A 550 21.30 -6.45 -16.16
CA TYR A 550 21.09 -6.59 -17.59
C TYR A 550 22.41 -6.78 -18.33
N LYS A 551 22.35 -7.45 -19.47
CA LYS A 551 23.36 -7.40 -20.53
C LYS A 551 22.87 -6.54 -21.69
N ALA A 552 23.64 -5.52 -22.05
CA ALA A 552 23.38 -4.70 -23.23
C ALA A 552 23.70 -5.49 -24.51
N ILE A 553 22.69 -5.87 -25.29
CA ILE A 553 22.84 -6.65 -26.54
C ILE A 553 22.50 -5.85 -27.81
N GLY A 554 21.95 -4.64 -27.67
CA GLY A 554 21.72 -3.69 -28.76
C GLY A 554 23.00 -3.12 -29.36
N ILE A 555 22.83 -2.29 -30.40
CA ILE A 555 23.94 -1.64 -31.10
C ILE A 555 24.15 -0.20 -30.60
N VAL A 556 25.35 0.34 -30.84
CA VAL A 556 25.74 1.67 -30.38
C VAL A 556 24.80 2.73 -30.92
N GLY A 557 24.23 3.55 -30.04
CA GLY A 557 23.27 4.59 -30.36
C GLY A 557 21.82 4.23 -30.07
N ASP A 558 21.50 2.94 -29.95
CA ASP A 558 20.16 2.49 -29.56
C ASP A 558 19.81 3.01 -28.16
N THR A 559 18.53 3.24 -27.93
CA THR A 559 18.00 3.69 -26.64
C THR A 559 16.69 2.95 -26.37
N THR A 560 16.55 2.42 -25.16
CA THR A 560 15.30 1.81 -24.70
C THR A 560 14.83 2.52 -23.43
N THR A 561 13.52 2.79 -23.36
CA THR A 561 12.88 3.30 -22.14
C THR A 561 12.70 2.16 -21.15
N ILE A 562 12.91 2.43 -19.87
CA ILE A 562 12.52 1.55 -18.78
C ILE A 562 11.22 2.10 -18.21
N ASP A 563 10.11 1.47 -18.58
CA ASP A 563 8.77 1.86 -18.15
C ASP A 563 8.37 1.07 -16.89
N ILE A 564 8.19 1.78 -15.78
CA ILE A 564 7.78 1.20 -14.50
C ILE A 564 6.27 1.39 -14.35
N HIS A 565 5.55 0.29 -14.18
CA HIS A 565 4.10 0.31 -13.98
C HIS A 565 3.64 -0.81 -13.03
N ASP A 566 2.36 -0.79 -12.69
CA ASP A 566 1.71 -1.77 -11.80
C ASP A 566 2.39 -1.94 -10.43
N VAL A 567 2.94 -0.86 -9.90
CA VAL A 567 3.61 -0.87 -8.59
C VAL A 567 2.57 -0.97 -7.47
N ARG A 568 2.71 -2.00 -6.62
CA ARG A 568 1.83 -2.23 -5.47
C ARG A 568 2.64 -2.53 -4.21
N PHE A 569 2.24 -1.91 -3.11
CA PHE A 569 2.76 -2.21 -1.77
C PHE A 569 1.80 -3.13 -1.02
N ASN A 570 2.29 -3.85 -0.01
CA ASN A 570 1.41 -4.51 0.98
C ASN A 570 0.65 -3.50 1.87
N VAL A 571 1.07 -2.23 1.86
CA VAL A 571 0.44 -1.17 2.65
C VAL A 571 -0.48 -0.39 1.73
N LEU A 572 -1.73 -0.79 1.84
CA LEU A 572 -2.87 -0.32 1.10
C LEU A 572 -3.03 1.22 1.13
N SER A 573 -2.72 1.90 2.24
CA SER A 573 -2.76 3.36 2.37
C SER A 573 -1.59 4.10 1.73
N VAL A 574 -0.70 3.40 1.04
CA VAL A 574 0.45 3.97 0.33
C VAL A 574 0.26 3.72 -1.16
N ALA A 575 0.18 4.80 -1.93
CA ALA A 575 0.11 4.76 -3.38
C ALA A 575 1.51 4.89 -3.99
N ALA A 576 1.76 4.18 -5.07
CA ALA A 576 3.00 4.32 -5.83
C ALA A 576 2.81 5.33 -6.96
N GLU A 577 3.75 6.26 -7.09
CA GLU A 577 3.96 7.04 -8.30
C GLU A 577 5.17 6.47 -9.05
N THR A 578 5.19 6.58 -10.39
CA THR A 578 6.30 6.05 -11.18
C THR A 578 6.97 7.13 -12.01
N ALA A 579 8.30 7.05 -12.11
CA ALA A 579 9.08 7.86 -13.04
C ALA A 579 10.02 6.97 -13.86
N ASN A 580 9.86 7.05 -15.18
CA ASN A 580 10.58 6.20 -16.12
C ASN A 580 11.99 6.73 -16.40
N GLY A 581 12.87 5.79 -16.73
CA GLY A 581 14.24 6.06 -17.15
C GLY A 581 14.50 5.60 -18.58
N PHE A 582 15.75 5.69 -19.02
CA PHE A 582 16.19 5.05 -20.25
C PHE A 582 17.60 4.49 -20.13
N VAL A 583 17.88 3.46 -20.92
CA VAL A 583 19.23 2.94 -21.13
C VAL A 583 19.65 3.24 -22.56
N LYS A 584 20.75 4.01 -22.70
CA LYS A 584 21.37 4.28 -24.00
C LYS A 584 22.60 3.40 -24.21
N ILE A 585 22.62 2.67 -25.31
CA ILE A 585 23.72 1.79 -25.67
C ILE A 585 24.89 2.61 -26.24
N THR A 586 26.07 2.41 -25.67
CA THR A 586 27.32 3.11 -26.01
C THR A 586 28.36 2.13 -26.53
N SER A 587 29.47 2.65 -27.07
CA SER A 587 30.54 1.80 -27.59
C SER A 587 31.10 0.85 -26.51
N PRO A 588 31.38 -0.42 -26.84
CA PRO A 588 32.04 -1.33 -25.92
C PRO A 588 33.40 -0.77 -25.53
N ILE A 589 33.81 -0.98 -24.28
CA ILE A 589 35.12 -0.56 -23.77
C ILE A 589 36.04 -1.77 -23.59
N VAL A 590 37.34 -1.53 -23.73
CA VAL A 590 38.41 -2.47 -23.36
C VAL A 590 39.52 -1.67 -22.68
N VAL A 591 40.09 -2.21 -21.62
CA VAL A 591 41.08 -1.51 -20.79
C VAL A 591 42.49 -2.00 -21.14
N LEU A 592 43.42 -1.08 -21.39
CA LEU A 592 44.86 -1.34 -21.46
C LEU A 592 45.56 -0.78 -20.23
N THR A 593 46.44 -1.57 -19.62
CA THR A 593 47.17 -1.19 -18.41
C THR A 593 48.66 -1.47 -18.55
N LEU A 594 49.48 -0.48 -18.20
CA LEU A 594 50.91 -0.64 -17.96
C LEU A 594 51.15 -0.68 -16.45
N PRO A 595 51.94 -1.63 -15.92
CA PRO A 595 52.22 -1.71 -14.50
C PRO A 595 53.25 -0.67 -14.06
N ASP A 596 53.23 -0.34 -12.77
CA ASP A 596 54.38 0.27 -12.12
C ASP A 596 55.46 -0.80 -11.90
N THR A 597 56.72 -0.48 -12.18
CA THR A 597 57.81 -1.46 -12.14
C THR A 597 59.17 -0.85 -11.76
N THR A 598 60.10 -1.71 -11.38
CA THR A 598 61.44 -1.38 -10.89
C THR A 598 62.49 -2.17 -11.65
N ALA A 599 63.62 -1.54 -11.98
CA ALA A 599 64.73 -2.21 -12.65
C ALA A 599 66.09 -1.63 -12.23
N ALA A 600 67.13 -2.45 -12.23
CA ALA A 600 68.49 -1.99 -11.98
C ALA A 600 69.05 -1.18 -13.18
N SER A 601 69.90 -0.20 -12.90
CA SER A 601 70.62 0.53 -13.95
C SER A 601 71.49 -0.42 -14.77
N LEU A 602 71.57 -0.19 -16.09
CA LEU A 602 72.31 -0.98 -17.08
C LEU A 602 71.78 -2.43 -17.30
N ASP A 603 70.60 -2.77 -16.76
CA ASP A 603 69.92 -4.04 -17.03
C ASP A 603 68.84 -3.90 -18.13
N THR A 604 68.19 -5.01 -18.46
CA THR A 604 67.00 -5.04 -19.31
C THR A 604 65.78 -5.53 -18.57
N ILE A 605 64.62 -4.91 -18.83
CA ILE A 605 63.34 -5.26 -18.21
C ILE A 605 62.29 -5.62 -19.26
N LEU A 606 61.41 -6.57 -18.92
CA LEU A 606 60.21 -6.87 -19.69
C LEU A 606 58.99 -6.23 -19.00
N VAL A 607 58.36 -5.27 -19.67
CA VAL A 607 57.15 -4.61 -19.20
C VAL A 607 55.93 -5.22 -19.91
N PRO A 608 55.02 -5.89 -19.20
CA PRO A 608 53.80 -6.44 -19.78
C PRO A 608 52.78 -5.33 -20.01
N VAL A 609 52.29 -5.20 -21.25
CA VAL A 609 51.04 -4.49 -21.54
C VAL A 609 49.90 -5.44 -21.21
N LYS A 610 49.09 -5.11 -20.21
CA LYS A 610 47.91 -5.89 -19.83
C LYS A 610 46.67 -5.38 -20.54
N ILE A 611 45.75 -6.29 -20.83
CA ILE A 611 44.44 -6.00 -21.42
C ILE A 611 43.35 -6.69 -20.60
N SER A 612 42.24 -6.00 -20.36
CA SER A 612 41.07 -6.53 -19.65
C SER A 612 39.74 -6.06 -20.25
N GLU A 613 38.65 -6.73 -19.85
CA GLU A 613 37.30 -6.56 -20.42
C GLU A 613 37.18 -6.98 -21.90
N VAL A 614 37.98 -7.96 -22.31
CA VAL A 614 38.16 -8.30 -23.73
C VAL A 614 37.12 -9.27 -24.26
N ALA A 615 36.62 -10.16 -23.39
CA ALA A 615 35.77 -11.27 -23.78
C ALA A 615 34.54 -10.79 -24.57
N GLY A 616 34.36 -11.33 -25.78
CA GLY A 616 33.23 -11.02 -26.65
C GLY A 616 33.27 -9.64 -27.34
N LYS A 617 34.34 -8.85 -27.20
CA LYS A 617 34.45 -7.51 -27.83
C LYS A 617 35.12 -7.51 -29.21
N GLU A 618 35.37 -8.69 -29.78
CA GLU A 618 35.95 -8.90 -31.11
C GLU A 618 37.26 -8.14 -31.41
N VAL A 619 38.15 -8.00 -30.43
CA VAL A 619 39.47 -7.36 -30.64
C VAL A 619 40.35 -8.24 -31.53
N LYS A 620 40.57 -7.84 -32.79
CA LYS A 620 41.38 -8.59 -33.79
C LYS A 620 42.61 -7.82 -34.28
N SER A 621 42.67 -6.51 -34.03
CA SER A 621 43.88 -5.72 -34.24
C SER A 621 44.08 -4.67 -33.15
N VAL A 622 45.33 -4.31 -32.91
CA VAL A 622 45.75 -3.26 -31.98
C VAL A 622 46.76 -2.36 -32.69
N ASN A 623 46.57 -1.06 -32.59
CA ASN A 623 47.54 -0.05 -33.00
C ASN A 623 47.76 0.90 -31.82
N MET A 624 48.94 0.84 -31.20
CA MET A 624 49.23 1.54 -29.96
C MET A 624 50.62 2.16 -29.93
N MET A 625 50.74 3.30 -29.27
CA MET A 625 52.00 4.02 -29.10
C MET A 625 52.19 4.35 -27.62
N ILE A 626 53.33 3.95 -27.06
CA ILE A 626 53.69 4.18 -25.65
C ILE A 626 54.90 5.11 -25.61
N SER A 627 54.81 6.23 -24.89
CA SER A 627 55.94 7.13 -24.65
C SER A 627 56.67 6.81 -23.35
N PHE A 628 57.97 7.13 -23.34
CA PHE A 628 58.87 7.07 -22.19
C PHE A 628 59.98 8.12 -22.33
N ASP A 629 60.73 8.37 -21.26
CA ASP A 629 61.89 9.26 -21.27
C ASP A 629 63.11 8.54 -21.89
N PRO A 630 63.65 9.04 -23.03
CA PRO A 630 64.81 8.45 -23.71
C PRO A 630 66.09 8.42 -22.86
N THR A 631 66.16 9.25 -21.81
CA THR A 631 67.32 9.29 -20.90
C THR A 631 67.28 8.19 -19.86
N VAL A 632 66.12 7.56 -19.64
CA VAL A 632 65.91 6.51 -18.65
C VAL A 632 65.79 5.14 -19.30
N LEU A 633 65.06 5.04 -20.42
CA LEU A 633 64.82 3.78 -21.12
C LEU A 633 65.15 3.89 -22.61
N ASP A 634 65.56 2.77 -23.18
CA ASP A 634 65.62 2.56 -24.62
C ASP A 634 64.81 1.30 -24.99
N ALA A 635 63.97 1.39 -26.00
CA ALA A 635 63.07 0.29 -26.38
C ALA A 635 63.82 -0.69 -27.27
N VAL A 636 63.96 -1.94 -26.83
CA VAL A 636 64.84 -2.92 -27.48
C VAL A 636 64.07 -3.83 -28.43
N SER A 637 63.00 -4.45 -27.92
CA SER A 637 62.22 -5.42 -28.69
C SER A 637 60.87 -5.67 -28.05
N ILE A 638 60.03 -6.45 -28.72
CA ILE A 638 58.80 -7.02 -28.16
C ILE A 638 58.92 -8.53 -28.04
N SER A 639 58.16 -9.11 -27.11
CA SER A 639 58.03 -10.55 -26.94
C SER A 639 56.56 -10.96 -26.89
N THR A 640 56.22 -11.96 -27.70
CA THR A 640 54.89 -12.57 -27.74
C THR A 640 54.82 -13.88 -26.94
N THR A 641 55.94 -14.34 -26.37
CA THR A 641 55.99 -15.56 -25.57
C THR A 641 55.11 -15.43 -24.33
N ASN A 642 54.22 -16.40 -24.10
CA ASN A 642 53.24 -16.41 -23.00
C ASN A 642 52.34 -15.17 -22.98
N THR A 643 51.92 -14.68 -24.15
CA THR A 643 50.99 -13.55 -24.30
C THR A 643 49.77 -13.96 -25.11
N LEU A 644 48.71 -13.15 -25.02
CA LEU A 644 47.46 -13.38 -25.75
C LEU A 644 47.62 -13.28 -27.28
N VAL A 645 48.67 -12.60 -27.76
CA VAL A 645 48.96 -12.43 -29.19
C VAL A 645 50.01 -13.39 -29.71
N SER A 646 50.35 -14.45 -28.96
CA SER A 646 51.31 -15.48 -29.37
C SER A 646 50.96 -16.16 -30.70
N GLY A 647 49.67 -16.26 -31.04
CA GLY A 647 49.17 -16.81 -32.31
C GLY A 647 48.92 -15.78 -33.42
N TRP A 648 49.19 -14.48 -33.19
CA TRP A 648 48.99 -13.43 -34.19
C TRP A 648 50.20 -13.36 -35.13
N THR A 649 49.94 -13.26 -36.43
CA THR A 649 50.98 -13.40 -37.47
C THR A 649 51.47 -12.08 -38.03
N ASN A 650 50.71 -10.99 -37.86
CA ASN A 650 51.09 -9.66 -38.35
C ASN A 650 51.43 -8.78 -37.15
N ILE A 651 52.70 -8.72 -36.77
CA ILE A 651 53.17 -7.89 -35.65
C ILE A 651 54.33 -7.03 -36.12
N ALA A 652 54.17 -5.71 -36.02
CA ALA A 652 55.19 -4.72 -36.31
C ALA A 652 55.52 -3.94 -35.04
N PHE A 653 56.82 -3.78 -34.77
CA PHE A 653 57.36 -2.95 -33.72
C PHE A 653 58.30 -1.93 -34.34
N ASN A 654 57.97 -0.65 -34.16
CA ASN A 654 58.82 0.46 -34.56
C ASN A 654 59.22 1.21 -33.29
N ASP A 655 60.50 1.11 -32.95
CA ASP A 655 61.14 1.85 -31.88
C ASP A 655 61.54 3.25 -32.36
N PHE A 656 61.22 4.24 -31.54
CA PHE A 656 61.70 5.61 -31.67
C PHE A 656 62.36 6.00 -30.35
N SER A 657 63.22 7.02 -30.38
CA SER A 657 64.02 7.42 -29.20
C SER A 657 63.18 7.60 -27.93
N ASN A 658 61.98 8.15 -28.02
CA ASN A 658 61.11 8.44 -26.87
C ASN A 658 59.77 7.69 -26.86
N ARG A 659 59.57 6.70 -27.74
CA ARG A 659 58.30 5.98 -27.85
C ARG A 659 58.40 4.66 -28.61
N SER A 660 57.54 3.72 -28.25
CA SER A 660 57.34 2.44 -28.93
C SER A 660 56.03 2.46 -29.69
N HIS A 661 56.05 2.18 -31.00
CA HIS A 661 54.85 2.01 -31.81
C HIS A 661 54.66 0.55 -32.18
N ILE A 662 53.54 -0.04 -31.74
CA ILE A 662 53.21 -1.44 -31.94
C ILE A 662 51.92 -1.54 -32.75
N ILE A 663 51.97 -2.27 -33.86
CA ILE A 663 50.81 -2.61 -34.69
C ILE A 663 50.74 -4.12 -34.77
N MET A 664 49.60 -4.69 -34.41
CA MET A 664 49.42 -6.14 -34.37
C MET A 664 48.02 -6.54 -34.85
N SER A 665 47.90 -7.65 -35.58
CA SER A 665 46.62 -8.24 -35.97
C SER A 665 46.66 -9.76 -36.10
N GLY A 666 45.51 -10.40 -35.87
CA GLY A 666 45.31 -11.84 -35.97
C GLY A 666 43.97 -12.21 -36.62
N SER A 667 43.85 -13.47 -37.05
CA SER A 667 42.61 -14.01 -37.63
C SER A 667 41.54 -14.27 -36.58
N ASN A 668 41.95 -14.62 -35.35
CA ASN A 668 41.07 -14.88 -34.22
C ASN A 668 41.04 -13.66 -33.29
N ALA A 669 39.84 -13.31 -32.81
CA ALA A 669 39.69 -12.28 -31.78
C ALA A 669 40.27 -12.76 -30.45
N LEU A 670 40.73 -11.81 -29.64
CA LEU A 670 41.08 -12.07 -28.25
C LEU A 670 39.82 -12.51 -27.48
N SER A 671 39.97 -13.53 -26.63
CA SER A 671 38.85 -14.16 -25.92
C SER A 671 38.92 -14.06 -24.39
N GLU A 672 40.07 -13.67 -23.84
CA GLU A 672 40.32 -13.61 -22.40
C GLU A 672 41.21 -12.43 -22.03
N ASP A 673 41.20 -12.06 -20.74
CA ASP A 673 42.02 -11.00 -20.16
C ASP A 673 43.43 -11.51 -19.83
N GLY A 674 44.43 -10.63 -19.82
CA GLY A 674 45.81 -11.03 -19.50
C GLY A 674 46.89 -10.13 -20.09
N THR A 675 48.09 -10.68 -20.26
CA THR A 675 49.21 -9.97 -20.90
C THR A 675 49.02 -9.96 -22.42
N LEU A 676 48.72 -8.78 -22.97
CA LEU A 676 48.58 -8.56 -24.39
C LEU A 676 49.91 -8.76 -25.12
N ILE A 677 50.97 -8.08 -24.66
CA ILE A 677 52.32 -8.18 -25.23
C ILE A 677 53.36 -7.75 -24.19
N ASN A 678 54.58 -8.27 -24.26
CA ASN A 678 55.69 -7.77 -23.44
C ASN A 678 56.60 -6.85 -24.27
N ILE A 679 57.00 -5.71 -23.70
CA ILE A 679 57.97 -4.80 -24.31
C ILE A 679 59.26 -4.90 -23.51
N LYS A 680 60.37 -5.17 -24.20
CA LYS A 680 61.70 -5.21 -23.61
C LYS A 680 62.34 -3.82 -23.70
N TYR A 681 62.71 -3.26 -22.55
CA TYR A 681 63.46 -2.02 -22.46
C TYR A 681 64.87 -2.27 -21.92
N ALA A 682 65.86 -1.53 -22.41
CA ALA A 682 67.15 -1.37 -21.76
C ALA A 682 67.08 -0.17 -20.81
N VAL A 683 67.64 -0.31 -19.62
CA VAL A 683 67.55 0.68 -18.55
C VAL A 683 68.84 1.49 -18.52
N ASN A 684 68.78 2.71 -19.04
CA ASN A 684 69.93 3.61 -19.17
C ASN A 684 69.96 4.69 -18.08
N GLY A 685 68.86 4.84 -17.33
CA GLY A 685 68.74 5.83 -16.26
C GLY A 685 69.70 5.55 -15.10
N ALA A 686 70.12 6.63 -14.44
CA ALA A 686 70.90 6.53 -13.19
C ALA A 686 70.02 6.04 -12.03
N ASP A 687 70.64 5.47 -11.01
CA ASP A 687 70.00 5.10 -9.74
C ASP A 687 69.09 6.23 -9.21
N GLY A 688 67.84 5.89 -8.88
CA GLY A 688 66.84 6.84 -8.38
C GLY A 688 66.13 7.68 -9.47
N SER A 689 66.49 7.53 -10.75
CA SER A 689 65.72 8.11 -11.87
C SER A 689 64.47 7.27 -12.19
N GLY A 690 63.59 7.77 -13.06
CA GLY A 690 62.40 7.03 -13.48
C GLY A 690 61.64 7.72 -14.62
N THR A 691 60.73 6.99 -15.26
CA THR A 691 59.93 7.46 -16.38
C THR A 691 58.49 6.98 -16.31
N THR A 692 57.56 7.85 -16.71
CA THR A 692 56.18 7.41 -16.99
C THR A 692 56.16 6.61 -18.30
N LEU A 693 55.43 5.50 -18.30
CA LEU A 693 55.08 4.71 -19.48
C LEU A 693 53.63 5.07 -19.84
N ALA A 694 53.45 5.91 -20.86
CA ALA A 694 52.13 6.46 -21.18
C ALA A 694 51.63 6.06 -22.56
N PHE A 695 50.39 5.57 -22.63
CA PHE A 695 49.73 5.32 -23.91
C PHE A 695 49.32 6.63 -24.59
N MET A 696 50.11 7.05 -25.57
CA MET A 696 49.81 8.20 -26.43
C MET A 696 48.56 7.91 -27.28
N THR A 697 48.57 6.76 -27.97
CA THR A 697 47.45 6.25 -28.77
C THR A 697 47.25 4.77 -28.48
N ALA A 698 46.00 4.33 -28.55
CA ALA A 698 45.63 2.92 -28.59
C ALA A 698 44.29 2.82 -29.31
N ILE A 699 44.25 2.05 -30.38
CA ILE A 699 43.05 1.84 -31.20
C ILE A 699 42.93 0.34 -31.44
N PHE A 700 41.78 -0.22 -31.10
CA PHE A 700 41.42 -1.58 -31.49
C PHE A 700 40.63 -1.57 -32.81
N ASN A 701 40.91 -2.53 -33.69
CA ASN A 701 40.21 -2.68 -34.97
C ASN A 701 40.20 -1.36 -35.78
N THR A 702 39.02 -0.83 -36.06
CA THR A 702 38.78 0.45 -36.74
C THR A 702 38.30 1.56 -35.78
N GLY A 703 38.54 1.42 -34.48
CA GLY A 703 38.08 2.37 -33.43
C GLY A 703 37.07 1.80 -32.43
N SER A 704 36.77 0.50 -32.48
CA SER A 704 35.87 -0.19 -31.56
C SER A 704 36.42 -1.58 -31.21
N PRO A 705 36.48 -1.97 -29.93
CA PRO A 705 36.04 -1.23 -28.74
C PRO A 705 36.86 0.03 -28.43
N VAL A 706 36.27 0.95 -27.68
CA VAL A 706 36.94 2.17 -27.16
C VAL A 706 37.96 1.76 -26.11
N VAL A 707 39.15 2.35 -26.18
CA VAL A 707 40.26 1.98 -25.28
C VAL A 707 40.30 2.90 -24.06
N VAL A 708 40.18 2.32 -22.87
CA VAL A 708 40.53 2.98 -21.61
C VAL A 708 42.02 2.71 -21.35
N LYS A 709 42.80 3.76 -21.07
CA LYS A 709 44.27 3.70 -21.00
C LYS A 709 44.75 4.00 -19.58
N ASN A 710 45.30 3.00 -18.90
CA ASN A 710 45.94 3.14 -17.60
C ASN A 710 47.46 3.12 -17.77
N ASN A 711 48.08 4.28 -17.61
CA ASN A 711 49.54 4.43 -17.70
C ASN A 711 50.24 3.80 -16.48
N GLY A 712 51.53 3.52 -16.61
CA GLY A 712 52.38 3.03 -15.52
C GLY A 712 53.62 3.88 -15.34
N TYR A 713 54.45 3.53 -14.36
CA TYR A 713 55.69 4.20 -14.03
C TYR A 713 56.84 3.20 -13.83
N LEU A 714 58.01 3.49 -14.40
CA LEU A 714 59.22 2.72 -14.15
C LEU A 714 60.21 3.54 -13.33
N SER A 715 60.73 2.97 -12.24
CA SER A 715 61.82 3.54 -11.44
C SER A 715 63.10 2.70 -11.52
N VAL A 716 64.26 3.37 -11.57
CA VAL A 716 65.58 2.73 -11.55
C VAL A 716 66.04 2.56 -10.11
N GLU A 717 66.35 1.32 -9.71
CA GLU A 717 66.78 0.99 -8.35
C GLU A 717 68.09 1.71 -8.00
N GLY A 718 68.09 2.42 -6.87
CA GLY A 718 69.29 3.00 -6.27
C GLY A 718 69.53 2.43 -4.88
N VAL A 719 70.79 2.36 -4.46
CA VAL A 719 71.15 1.93 -3.10
C VAL A 719 70.55 2.91 -2.10
N ILE A 720 69.69 2.42 -1.20
CA ILE A 720 69.06 3.25 -0.16
C ILE A 720 70.14 3.56 0.90
N PRO A 721 70.46 4.84 1.18
CA PRO A 721 71.63 5.22 2.00
C PRO A 721 71.46 4.94 3.52
N VAL A 722 70.26 4.71 4.04
CA VAL A 722 70.01 4.26 5.43
C VAL A 722 68.86 3.26 5.44
N GLU A 723 69.02 2.15 6.14
CA GLU A 723 67.94 1.21 6.42
C GLU A 723 67.33 1.54 7.79
N LEU A 724 66.10 2.05 7.82
CA LEU A 724 65.41 2.44 9.06
C LEU A 724 64.71 1.23 9.70
N ALA A 725 65.07 0.89 10.94
CA ALA A 725 64.44 -0.19 11.69
C ALA A 725 63.06 0.23 12.23
N SER A 726 62.95 1.45 12.74
CA SER A 726 61.71 1.97 13.32
C SER A 726 61.72 3.50 13.38
N PHE A 727 60.53 4.11 13.34
CA PHE A 727 60.29 5.50 13.69
C PHE A 727 58.90 5.62 14.32
N ALA A 728 58.85 6.13 15.55
CA ALA A 728 57.63 6.25 16.32
C ALA A 728 57.55 7.62 17.01
N ALA A 729 56.32 8.11 17.14
CA ALA A 729 55.99 9.28 17.93
C ALA A 729 55.09 8.84 19.10
N THR A 730 55.43 9.23 20.32
CA THR A 730 54.69 8.87 21.53
C THR A 730 54.40 10.12 22.35
N GLU A 731 53.16 10.29 22.78
CA GLU A 731 52.76 11.40 23.64
C GLU A 731 53.04 11.07 25.10
N VAL A 732 53.61 12.04 25.83
CA VAL A 732 53.82 11.98 27.27
C VAL A 732 53.53 13.35 27.88
N LYS A 733 52.35 13.50 28.50
CA LYS A 733 51.90 14.72 29.20
C LYS A 733 51.97 15.98 28.32
N GLY A 734 51.54 15.87 27.07
CA GLY A 734 51.53 16.96 26.10
C GLY A 734 52.86 17.19 25.35
N ASP A 735 53.95 16.52 25.73
CA ASP A 735 55.17 16.47 24.92
C ASP A 735 55.10 15.28 23.95
N VAL A 736 55.66 15.43 22.75
CA VAL A 736 55.81 14.33 21.79
C VAL A 736 57.26 13.87 21.78
N ILE A 737 57.48 12.61 22.15
CA ILE A 737 58.78 11.95 22.08
C ILE A 737 58.85 11.17 20.77
N LEU A 738 59.75 11.59 19.89
CA LEU A 738 60.10 10.87 18.67
C LEU A 738 61.28 9.96 18.96
N ASN A 739 61.15 8.67 18.63
CA ASN A 739 62.24 7.71 18.73
C ASN A 739 62.39 6.98 17.38
N TRP A 740 63.63 6.84 16.91
CA TRP A 740 63.92 6.04 15.74
C TRP A 740 65.21 5.25 15.89
N GLN A 741 65.28 4.15 15.16
CA GLN A 741 66.45 3.30 15.07
C GLN A 741 66.81 3.05 13.61
N THR A 742 68.08 3.20 13.26
CA THR A 742 68.64 2.76 11.98
C THR A 742 69.27 1.37 12.14
N LEU A 743 69.17 0.50 11.14
CA LEU A 743 69.90 -0.77 11.06
C LEU A 743 71.31 -0.53 10.49
N SER A 744 71.40 0.31 9.46
CA SER A 744 72.65 0.77 8.86
C SER A 744 72.52 2.20 8.36
N GLU A 745 73.65 2.91 8.34
CA GLU A 745 73.80 4.26 7.81
C GLU A 745 74.98 4.30 6.84
N SER A 746 74.81 4.94 5.70
CA SER A 746 75.84 5.21 4.72
C SER A 746 75.78 6.69 4.36
N ASN A 747 76.91 7.39 4.50
CA ASN A 747 77.02 8.81 4.14
C ASN A 747 76.05 9.77 4.89
N ASN A 748 75.46 9.35 6.00
CA ASN A 748 74.40 10.09 6.70
C ASN A 748 74.94 11.32 7.46
N TYR A 749 74.57 12.52 7.02
CA TYR A 749 74.86 13.78 7.71
C TYR A 749 73.93 13.99 8.92
N GLY A 750 72.67 13.58 8.81
CA GLY A 750 71.72 13.54 9.92
C GLY A 750 70.26 13.66 9.51
N PHE A 751 69.39 13.79 10.51
CA PHE A 751 67.94 13.75 10.33
C PHE A 751 67.36 15.13 10.63
N GLN A 752 66.76 15.75 9.62
CA GLN A 752 65.89 16.90 9.79
C GLN A 752 64.49 16.39 10.18
N ILE A 753 63.99 16.83 11.33
CA ILE A 753 62.67 16.44 11.85
C ILE A 753 61.65 17.45 11.31
N GLU A 754 60.65 16.94 10.60
CA GLU A 754 59.57 17.74 10.06
C GLU A 754 58.23 17.35 10.71
N ARG A 755 57.40 18.37 10.94
CA ARG A 755 56.07 18.24 11.54
C ARG A 755 55.03 18.96 10.70
N LYS A 756 53.82 18.40 10.64
CA LYS A 756 52.57 19.07 10.19
C LYS A 756 51.44 18.75 11.17
N ASN A 757 50.46 19.65 11.31
CA ASN A 757 49.20 19.39 12.01
C ASN A 757 48.13 18.93 11.00
N SER A 758 46.99 18.42 11.46
CA SER A 758 45.87 17.98 10.59
C SER A 758 45.25 19.10 9.74
N GLU A 759 45.49 20.37 10.10
CA GLU A 759 44.97 21.55 9.39
C GLU A 759 45.99 22.15 8.39
N GLY A 760 47.25 21.72 8.43
CA GLY A 760 48.34 22.26 7.62
C GLY A 760 48.74 21.32 6.49
N VAL A 761 48.75 21.83 5.24
CA VAL A 761 49.20 21.06 4.06
C VAL A 761 50.74 21.04 3.95
N THR A 762 51.45 21.91 4.69
CA THR A 762 52.90 22.11 4.55
C THR A 762 53.70 21.57 5.74
N TRP A 763 54.75 20.81 5.43
CA TRP A 763 55.73 20.34 6.41
C TRP A 763 56.61 21.48 6.90
N SER A 764 56.79 21.57 8.22
CA SER A 764 57.68 22.54 8.86
C SER A 764 58.85 21.83 9.52
N SER A 765 60.07 22.29 9.30
CA SER A 765 61.26 21.80 10.01
C SER A 765 61.24 22.28 11.45
N ILE A 766 61.30 21.36 12.41
CA ILE A 766 61.25 21.66 13.86
C ILE A 766 62.59 21.37 14.56
N GLY A 767 63.47 20.59 13.95
CA GLY A 767 64.76 20.28 14.53
C GLY A 767 65.67 19.50 13.59
N PHE A 768 66.92 19.33 14.02
CA PHE A 768 67.90 18.50 13.33
C PHE A 768 68.68 17.68 14.35
N VAL A 769 68.79 16.37 14.13
CA VAL A 769 69.61 15.45 14.92
C VAL A 769 70.73 14.94 14.04
N LYS A 770 71.98 15.22 14.45
CA LYS A 770 73.17 14.85 13.69
C LYS A 770 73.32 13.32 13.64
N GLY A 771 73.55 12.79 12.43
CA GLY A 771 73.78 11.36 12.19
C GLY A 771 75.22 10.94 12.49
N HIS A 772 75.50 9.65 12.32
CA HIS A 772 76.82 9.07 12.60
C HIS A 772 77.68 8.85 11.34
N GLY A 773 77.28 9.37 10.17
CA GLY A 773 77.98 9.17 8.91
C GLY A 773 77.74 7.78 8.34
N THR A 774 78.79 6.98 8.23
CA THR A 774 78.68 5.58 7.78
C THR A 774 78.81 4.65 8.98
N SER A 775 77.75 3.90 9.29
CA SER A 775 77.65 2.97 10.42
C SER A 775 76.91 1.70 10.00
N GLN A 776 77.54 0.53 10.12
CA GLN A 776 76.87 -0.75 9.90
C GLN A 776 76.25 -1.36 11.17
N THR A 777 76.38 -0.66 12.30
CA THR A 777 75.75 -1.04 13.57
C THR A 777 74.51 -0.21 13.81
N PRO A 778 73.42 -0.77 14.36
CA PRO A 778 72.22 -0.03 14.64
C PRO A 778 72.46 1.20 15.54
N ARG A 779 71.77 2.30 15.24
CA ARG A 779 71.82 3.55 16.03
C ARG A 779 70.44 3.96 16.46
N GLU A 780 70.33 4.45 17.69
CA GLU A 780 69.09 4.95 18.28
C GLU A 780 69.18 6.45 18.47
N TYR A 781 68.07 7.12 18.21
CA TYR A 781 67.94 8.56 18.29
C TYR A 781 66.63 8.94 18.95
N THR A 782 66.62 10.11 19.59
CA THR A 782 65.43 10.67 20.23
C THR A 782 65.34 12.17 19.99
N TYR A 783 64.11 12.69 19.87
CA TYR A 783 63.82 14.11 19.78
C TYR A 783 62.51 14.41 20.51
N ILE A 784 62.48 15.48 21.32
CA ILE A 784 61.29 15.90 22.06
C ILE A 784 60.73 17.17 21.41
N ASP A 785 59.49 17.07 20.91
CA ASP A 785 58.71 18.22 20.46
C ASP A 785 57.69 18.63 21.53
N ARG A 786 57.44 19.95 21.65
CA ARG A 786 56.49 20.54 22.59
C ARG A 786 55.47 21.39 21.83
N PRO A 787 54.52 20.77 21.12
CA PRO A 787 53.53 21.50 20.36
C PRO A 787 52.58 22.27 21.28
N ALA A 788 52.23 23.50 20.88
CA ALA A 788 51.42 24.40 21.70
C ALA A 788 49.91 24.07 21.74
N ALA A 789 49.43 23.19 20.85
CA ALA A 789 48.02 22.84 20.73
C ALA A 789 47.81 21.33 20.85
N ALA A 790 46.77 20.92 21.57
CA ALA A 790 46.33 19.53 21.56
C ALA A 790 45.67 19.24 20.21
N SER A 791 46.40 18.54 19.32
CA SER A 791 45.95 18.21 17.98
C SER A 791 46.56 16.88 17.54
N THR A 792 46.20 16.44 16.33
CA THR A 792 46.89 15.35 15.66
C THR A 792 48.06 15.92 14.88
N TYR A 793 49.26 15.44 15.18
CA TYR A 793 50.49 15.77 14.49
C TYR A 793 51.01 14.58 13.71
N PHE A 794 51.59 14.89 12.56
CA PHE A 794 52.33 13.95 11.73
C PHE A 794 53.79 14.40 11.71
N TYR A 795 54.68 13.44 11.91
CA TYR A 795 56.11 13.63 11.88
C TYR A 795 56.72 12.79 10.77
N ARG A 796 57.80 13.28 10.19
CA ARG A 796 58.68 12.50 9.33
C ARG A 796 60.12 12.94 9.54
N LEU A 797 61.04 12.04 9.25
CA LEU A 797 62.45 12.35 9.17
C LEU A 797 62.80 12.63 7.71
N LYS A 798 63.53 13.70 7.47
CA LYS A 798 64.28 13.93 6.24
C LYS A 798 65.74 13.61 6.55
N GLN A 799 66.16 12.40 6.24
CA GLN A 799 67.57 12.01 6.31
C GLN A 799 68.33 12.78 5.23
N VAL A 800 69.42 13.44 5.61
CA VAL A 800 70.29 14.20 4.71
C VAL A 800 71.66 13.54 4.74
N ASP A 801 72.25 13.34 3.57
CA ASP A 801 73.61 12.80 3.41
C ASP A 801 74.64 13.93 3.28
N PHE A 802 75.95 13.61 3.40
CA PHE A 802 77.01 14.61 3.28
C PHE A 802 77.10 15.26 1.89
N ASP A 803 76.58 14.61 0.85
CA ASP A 803 76.51 15.15 -0.52
C ASP A 803 75.25 16.01 -0.77
N GLY A 804 74.38 16.14 0.23
CA GLY A 804 73.15 16.93 0.16
C GLY A 804 71.94 16.18 -0.42
N SER A 805 72.10 14.92 -0.83
CA SER A 805 70.96 14.06 -1.13
C SER A 805 70.15 13.78 0.15
N PHE A 806 68.88 13.42 -0.02
CA PHE A 806 68.01 13.16 1.12
C PHE A 806 66.95 12.10 0.83
N ALA A 807 66.50 11.42 1.88
CA ALA A 807 65.39 10.47 1.86
C ALA A 807 64.41 10.78 3.00
N TYR A 808 63.12 10.48 2.80
CA TYR A 808 62.10 10.64 3.86
C TYR A 808 61.76 9.30 4.51
N SER A 809 61.52 9.31 5.82
CA SER A 809 60.91 8.18 6.52
C SER A 809 59.40 8.08 6.21
N PRO A 810 58.77 6.93 6.51
CA PRO A 810 57.32 6.89 6.73
C PRO A 810 56.86 7.92 7.76
N GLU A 811 55.60 8.33 7.68
CA GLU A 811 55.00 9.27 8.63
C GLU A 811 54.67 8.59 9.96
N ALA A 812 55.06 9.20 11.08
CA ALA A 812 54.61 8.83 12.42
C ALA A 812 53.48 9.77 12.85
N LYS A 813 52.32 9.20 13.18
CA LYS A 813 51.14 9.93 13.67
C LYS A 813 51.05 9.85 15.19
N VAL A 814 50.77 10.97 15.84
CA VAL A 814 50.45 11.04 17.27
C VAL A 814 49.35 12.07 17.51
N THR A 815 48.42 11.76 18.41
CA THR A 815 47.35 12.66 18.83
C THR A 815 47.60 13.02 20.28
N LEU A 816 47.67 14.32 20.58
CA LEU A 816 47.84 14.77 21.96
C LEU A 816 46.51 14.68 22.70
N SER A 817 46.54 14.02 23.86
CA SER A 817 45.41 13.98 24.79
C SER A 817 45.37 15.25 25.64
N VAL A 818 44.17 15.77 25.89
CA VAL A 818 43.92 16.81 26.90
C VAL A 818 43.61 16.15 28.24
N PRO A 819 43.91 16.79 29.39
CA PRO A 819 43.48 16.29 30.69
C PRO A 819 41.96 16.16 30.79
N ASP A 820 41.45 15.15 31.50
CA ASP A 820 39.99 14.99 31.71
C ASP A 820 39.44 15.90 32.81
N ASN A 821 40.31 16.37 33.72
CA ASN A 821 39.89 17.11 34.92
C ASN A 821 40.77 18.35 35.14
N PHE A 822 40.21 19.34 35.83
CA PHE A 822 41.01 20.42 36.37
C PHE A 822 41.91 19.91 37.50
N MET A 823 43.19 20.28 37.47
CA MET A 823 44.12 19.95 38.56
C MET A 823 45.06 21.12 38.86
N LEU A 824 45.35 21.33 40.15
CA LEU A 824 46.46 22.18 40.62
C LEU A 824 47.42 21.30 41.43
N ALA A 825 48.60 21.06 40.87
CA ALA A 825 49.62 20.21 41.47
C ALA A 825 50.28 20.88 42.67
N GLN A 826 50.93 20.07 43.50
CA GLN A 826 51.82 20.59 44.54
C GLN A 826 53.08 21.17 43.86
N ASN A 827 53.46 22.39 44.22
CA ASN A 827 54.65 23.03 43.68
C ASN A 827 55.91 22.20 43.98
N TYR A 828 56.89 22.21 43.07
CA TYR A 828 58.17 21.52 43.28
C TYR A 828 59.37 22.40 42.87
N PRO A 829 60.44 22.39 43.69
CA PRO A 829 60.51 21.78 45.02
C PRO A 829 59.58 22.47 46.05
N ASN A 830 59.23 21.80 47.14
CA ASN A 830 58.56 22.41 48.30
C ASN A 830 59.09 21.78 49.61
N PRO A 831 59.84 22.53 50.46
CA PRO A 831 60.19 23.95 50.34
C PRO A 831 61.10 24.26 49.14
N PHE A 832 61.12 25.51 48.66
CA PHE A 832 61.97 25.95 47.54
C PHE A 832 62.86 27.16 47.89
N ASN A 833 63.99 27.29 47.18
CA ASN A 833 64.92 28.43 47.25
C ASN A 833 65.67 28.66 45.92
N PRO A 834 65.53 29.82 45.24
CA PRO A 834 64.41 30.74 45.28
C PRO A 834 63.33 30.41 44.25
N VAL A 835 63.50 29.34 43.45
CA VAL A 835 62.63 29.01 42.32
C VAL A 835 61.82 27.73 42.57
N THR A 836 60.53 27.76 42.23
CA THR A 836 59.64 26.58 42.19
C THR A 836 58.80 26.58 40.92
N HIS A 837 58.40 25.38 40.48
CA HIS A 837 57.42 25.16 39.44
C HIS A 837 56.05 24.85 40.05
N ILE A 838 54.99 25.32 39.40
CA ILE A 838 53.59 25.12 39.75
C ILE A 838 52.89 24.58 38.50
N ASP A 839 52.60 23.30 38.50
CA ASP A 839 51.91 22.64 37.39
C ASP A 839 50.39 22.65 37.60
N TYR A 840 49.64 22.86 36.53
CA TYR A 840 48.18 22.75 36.53
C TYR A 840 47.64 22.22 35.21
N GLU A 841 46.47 21.60 35.28
CA GLU A 841 45.81 20.92 34.17
C GLU A 841 44.45 21.58 33.91
N LEU A 842 44.15 21.81 32.63
CA LEU A 842 42.89 22.37 32.16
C LEU A 842 42.23 21.37 31.21
N PRO A 843 41.01 20.88 31.50
CA PRO A 843 40.30 19.98 30.60
C PRO A 843 39.70 20.74 29.40
N ASP A 844 39.37 20.01 28.34
CA ASP A 844 38.61 20.58 27.22
C ASP A 844 37.13 20.69 27.58
N ILE A 845 36.63 21.93 27.61
CA ILE A 845 35.25 22.27 27.84
C ILE A 845 34.72 22.96 26.57
N GLY A 846 34.25 22.14 25.64
CA GLY A 846 33.58 22.60 24.43
C GLY A 846 34.47 23.38 23.44
N GLY A 847 35.78 23.10 23.39
CA GLY A 847 36.69 23.67 22.40
C GLY A 847 37.02 25.15 22.60
N SER A 848 36.81 25.70 23.80
CA SER A 848 36.98 27.14 24.08
C SER A 848 38.12 27.43 25.06
N GLU A 849 38.88 28.52 24.81
CA GLU A 849 39.90 29.00 25.75
C GLU A 849 39.25 29.52 27.05
N MET A 850 39.82 29.17 28.19
CA MET A 850 39.31 29.57 29.51
C MET A 850 40.14 30.71 30.09
N GLN A 851 39.48 31.67 30.74
CA GLN A 851 40.17 32.70 31.51
C GLN A 851 40.80 32.04 32.75
N VAL A 852 42.13 32.10 32.85
CA VAL A 852 42.93 31.53 33.94
C VAL A 852 43.63 32.62 34.73
N GLU A 853 43.49 32.57 36.06
CA GLU A 853 44.26 33.37 37.00
C GLU A 853 45.01 32.45 37.96
N LEU A 854 46.34 32.49 37.94
CA LEU A 854 47.20 31.87 38.94
C LEU A 854 47.89 32.96 39.75
N ALA A 855 47.54 33.06 41.03
CA ALA A 855 48.07 34.11 41.91
C ALA A 855 48.54 33.56 43.26
N ILE A 856 49.49 34.26 43.85
CA ILE A 856 50.17 33.93 45.11
C ILE A 856 49.70 34.91 46.18
N TYR A 857 49.45 34.40 47.38
CA TYR A 857 48.92 35.13 48.52
C TYR A 857 49.75 34.83 49.77
N ASN A 858 49.82 35.78 50.69
CA ASN A 858 50.33 35.53 52.04
C ASN A 858 49.22 34.94 52.95
N LEU A 859 49.55 34.62 54.20
CA LEU A 859 48.60 34.04 55.16
C LEU A 859 47.49 35.01 55.61
N LEU A 860 47.64 36.32 55.39
CA LEU A 860 46.60 37.31 55.64
C LEU A 860 45.61 37.42 54.47
N GLY A 861 45.86 36.71 53.36
CA GLY A 861 45.04 36.76 52.15
C GLY A 861 45.39 37.92 51.21
N GLU A 862 46.48 38.64 51.46
CA GLU A 862 46.95 39.70 50.56
C GLU A 862 47.61 39.05 49.33
N LYS A 863 47.24 39.53 48.13
CA LYS A 863 47.82 39.05 46.87
C LYS A 863 49.23 39.61 46.73
N ILE A 864 50.19 38.72 46.57
CA ILE A 864 51.62 38.99 46.52
C ILE A 864 52.11 39.10 45.08
N ARG A 865 51.67 38.16 44.24
CA ARG A 865 52.05 38.13 42.82
C ARG A 865 51.01 37.43 41.97
N THR A 866 50.79 37.93 40.77
CA THR A 866 50.02 37.23 39.73
C THR A 866 51.01 36.59 38.74
N LEU A 867 50.96 35.26 38.61
CA LEU A 867 51.80 34.52 37.66
C LEU A 867 51.14 34.44 36.28
N VAL A 868 49.82 34.23 36.24
CA VAL A 868 49.02 34.15 35.01
C VAL A 868 47.73 34.92 35.20
N SER A 869 47.31 35.66 34.17
CA SER A 869 46.01 36.35 34.11
C SER A 869 45.58 36.55 32.65
N GLU A 870 45.32 35.45 31.94
CA GLU A 870 44.97 35.46 30.52
C GLU A 870 44.12 34.26 30.13
N LYS A 871 43.66 34.21 28.88
CA LYS A 871 42.98 33.04 28.33
C LYS A 871 44.00 31.95 28.02
N ARG A 872 43.71 30.71 28.41
CA ARG A 872 44.53 29.52 28.11
C ARG A 872 43.66 28.39 27.57
N SER A 873 44.16 27.70 26.56
CA SER A 873 43.53 26.49 26.00
C SER A 873 43.64 25.30 26.95
N ALA A 874 42.80 24.29 26.73
CA ALA A 874 42.91 23.00 27.40
C ALA A 874 44.30 22.38 27.21
N GLY A 875 44.83 21.74 28.26
CA GLY A 875 46.17 21.15 28.26
C GLY A 875 46.86 21.16 29.61
N TYR A 876 48.11 20.71 29.60
CA TYR A 876 49.02 20.72 30.74
C TYR A 876 49.84 22.02 30.73
N HIS A 877 49.89 22.73 31.86
CA HIS A 877 50.57 24.03 32.01
C HIS A 877 51.52 24.01 33.21
N SER A 878 52.60 24.80 33.15
CA SER A 878 53.58 24.93 34.23
C SER A 878 54.07 26.36 34.35
N GLU A 879 54.02 26.92 35.56
CA GLU A 879 54.41 28.30 35.84
C GLU A 879 55.49 28.37 36.91
N THR A 880 56.37 29.37 36.80
CA THR A 880 57.54 29.48 37.68
C THR A 880 57.41 30.68 38.62
N TRP A 881 57.66 30.46 39.92
CA TRP A 881 57.79 31.56 40.88
C TRP A 881 59.19 31.62 41.49
N ASP A 882 59.76 32.82 41.56
CA ASP A 882 61.12 33.11 42.04
C ASP A 882 61.17 33.79 43.42
N GLY A 883 60.06 33.77 44.18
CA GLY A 883 60.00 34.35 45.52
C GLY A 883 59.93 35.89 45.56
N LYS A 884 59.44 36.53 44.49
CA LYS A 884 59.22 37.99 44.42
C LYS A 884 57.75 38.37 44.34
N ASP A 885 57.42 39.58 44.80
CA ASP A 885 56.12 40.24 44.60
C ASP A 885 55.99 40.87 43.19
N ASP A 886 54.83 41.43 42.88
CA ASP A 886 54.55 42.12 41.60
C ASP A 886 55.44 43.36 41.36
N SER A 887 56.05 43.94 42.41
CA SER A 887 57.02 45.05 42.30
C SER A 887 58.46 44.56 42.07
N GLY A 888 58.67 43.24 41.98
CA GLY A 888 59.98 42.62 41.80
C GLY A 888 60.81 42.53 43.09
N ASN A 889 60.25 42.86 44.25
CA ASN A 889 60.93 42.76 45.53
C ASN A 889 60.82 41.33 46.08
N ARG A 890 61.89 40.84 46.72
CA ARG A 890 61.85 39.53 47.38
C ARG A 890 60.92 39.56 48.58
N VAL A 891 60.07 38.55 48.71
CA VAL A 891 59.19 38.38 49.88
C VAL A 891 59.94 37.72 51.05
N THR A 892 59.37 37.74 52.25
CA THR A 892 59.99 37.11 53.42
C THR A 892 59.91 35.58 53.36
N THR A 893 60.88 34.85 53.92
CA THR A 893 60.76 33.41 54.19
C THR A 893 59.45 33.13 54.93
N GLY A 894 58.69 32.12 54.49
CA GLY A 894 57.41 31.81 55.11
C GLY A 894 56.53 30.90 54.26
N ILE A 895 55.29 30.71 54.75
CA ILE A 895 54.27 29.96 54.03
C ILE A 895 53.47 30.92 53.15
N TYR A 896 53.31 30.53 51.88
CA TYR A 896 52.48 31.21 50.90
C TYR A 896 51.40 30.26 50.40
N VAL A 897 50.32 30.83 49.89
CA VAL A 897 49.22 30.10 49.25
C VAL A 897 49.20 30.50 47.78
N TYR A 898 49.15 29.55 46.87
CA TYR A 898 48.85 29.84 45.47
C TYR A 898 47.44 29.33 45.14
N ARG A 899 46.72 30.11 44.35
CA ARG A 899 45.35 29.86 43.93
C ARG A 899 45.27 29.87 42.42
N LEU A 900 44.72 28.80 41.86
CA LEU A 900 44.30 28.72 40.47
C LEU A 900 42.79 28.98 40.39
N LYS A 901 42.38 29.91 39.53
CA LYS A 901 41.00 30.10 39.10
C LYS A 901 40.92 29.91 37.59
N ALA A 902 40.11 28.96 37.13
CA ALA A 902 39.88 28.67 35.72
C ALA A 902 38.36 28.53 35.49
N GLY A 903 37.72 29.56 34.93
CA GLY A 903 36.25 29.64 34.91
C GLY A 903 35.64 29.58 36.32
N GLU A 904 34.76 28.60 36.55
CA GLU A 904 34.15 28.31 37.86
C GLU A 904 35.06 27.45 38.78
N PHE A 905 36.10 26.80 38.23
CA PHE A 905 37.01 26.00 39.03
C PHE A 905 37.96 26.89 39.84
N VAL A 906 38.03 26.66 41.15
CA VAL A 906 38.98 27.31 42.06
C VAL A 906 39.69 26.26 42.89
N SER A 907 41.02 26.25 42.86
CA SER A 907 41.85 25.36 43.69
C SER A 907 42.97 26.14 44.37
N THR A 908 43.33 25.74 45.58
CA THR A 908 44.39 26.38 46.37
C THR A 908 45.34 25.36 46.95
N ARG A 909 46.62 25.72 47.03
CA ARG A 909 47.68 24.89 47.61
C ARG A 909 48.66 25.77 48.38
N ARG A 910 49.42 25.17 49.29
CA ARG A 910 50.39 25.87 50.14
C ARG A 910 51.81 25.53 49.70
N MET A 911 52.69 26.51 49.80
CA MET A 911 54.13 26.35 49.54
C MET A 911 54.96 27.02 50.64
N ALA A 912 56.14 26.49 50.89
CA ALA A 912 57.11 27.04 51.83
C ALA A 912 58.29 27.65 51.06
N TYR A 913 58.45 28.96 51.19
CA TYR A 913 59.58 29.69 50.62
C TYR A 913 60.70 29.81 51.66
N LEU A 914 61.91 29.37 51.29
CA LEU A 914 63.12 29.54 52.07
C LEU A 914 64.06 30.50 51.34
N LYS A 915 64.45 31.57 52.02
CA LYS A 915 65.49 32.50 51.55
C LYS A 915 66.87 31.88 51.60
#